data_AF-A0A947WD32-F1
#
_entry.id   AF-A0A947WD32-F1
#
_cell.length_a   1.000
_cell.length_b   1.000
_cell.length_c   1.000
_cell.angle_alpha   90.00
_cell.angle_beta   90.00
_cell.angle_gamma   90.00
#
_symmetry.space_group_name_H-M   'P 1'
#
loop_
_entity.id
_entity.type
_entity.pdbx_description
1 polymer ?
#
loop_
_entity_poly.entity_id
_entity_poly.type
_entity_poly.pdbx_seq_one_letter_code
_entity_poly.pdbx_strand_id
1 'polypeptide(L)'
;MLLPTPISWMKKILTILKSDLSPNQISLAFALGLFAGLPPMGMHVLLPVTIALLLRCSFRTFLISMGLFKLSSLALAPGSYALGKWLLDTQRGLDAFWRWLVHLPVIAPMGYSQYILMGSVALACIMAIPSFFLIRWLVGRYRTSWSAWVSTWKISRWLKGRRGVKWGRRLLAGGEHKYALPASRKGVFRVVRREMLVGLPLLYAVAYLAAAVIVPFFAGTVATQSVSWATGTEVAVSDSSFNLLTGSLTLMDFTLQDPQVPEENLIVIPNVKVNAGMLPLLSNRIVFNSVVIAEAELHVKREADGTLNVDNPSVGWNMQGYVDWANRYANTVDWMGLLKRLFSYLREWDPLVPREDPYAAYGGSRSFPESRSPLTIQKLEIGRLLITMEDEMISDPQGPLPPLTMFEVEVSNLAFPSSLRRNPMRISLHGQWGDDAESGFSLSATFSTSQSGGVSGVDFAINRLDLPRLARFYATTLPVGIRSGLVSMTGSVQFEDGSASGSLSFLLEDLELAPSSSRSLFGLSEAMSERVVDGINGYAAEVPVVFGAMVEGASDEPSIAWEAPLLEIARQGLMMAGKRELNRTIIELGDRIDGLGGVSSVPINSRFQPLQQATESAARELIERAGGGLLQNLPVSDDATDKPANGMQTDALVDQLPRLLNDLLDSSANNGDTEGGASGSD
;
A
#
# COMPACT_ATOMS: atom_id res chain seq x y z
N MET A 1 39.48 32.70 31.97
CA MET A 1 38.13 32.44 32.51
C MET A 1 38.31 31.45 33.67
N LEU A 2 38.47 31.94 34.90
CA LEU A 2 38.68 31.09 36.09
C LEU A 2 37.35 30.44 36.49
N LEU A 3 37.29 29.11 36.50
CA LEU A 3 36.14 28.38 37.02
C LEU A 3 35.78 28.91 38.43
N PRO A 4 34.51 29.28 38.69
CA PRO A 4 34.12 29.80 40.00
C PRO A 4 34.39 28.74 41.08
N THR A 5 35.23 29.08 42.06
CA THR A 5 35.56 28.16 43.17
C THR A 5 34.29 27.69 43.90
N PRO A 6 34.25 26.46 44.43
CA PRO A 6 33.06 25.88 45.09
C PRO A 6 32.52 26.74 46.25
N ILE A 7 33.39 27.55 46.86
CA ILE A 7 33.05 28.51 47.92
C ILE A 7 32.11 29.61 47.41
N SER A 8 32.21 30.04 46.15
CA SER A 8 31.33 31.05 45.56
C SER A 8 29.89 30.54 45.37
N TRP A 9 29.73 29.25 45.04
CA TRP A 9 28.45 28.56 44.95
C TRP A 9 27.83 28.38 46.34
N MET A 10 28.59 27.96 47.34
CA MET A 10 28.14 27.93 48.74
C MET A 10 27.69 29.31 49.24
N LYS A 11 28.42 30.39 48.91
CA LYS A 11 28.02 31.77 49.26
C LYS A 11 26.69 32.17 48.62
N LYS A 12 26.44 31.80 47.35
CA LYS A 12 25.16 32.05 46.66
C LYS A 12 24.02 31.25 47.30
N ILE A 13 24.25 29.98 47.66
CA ILE A 13 23.30 29.11 48.39
C ILE A 13 22.95 29.70 49.77
N LEU A 14 23.95 30.17 50.52
CA LEU A 14 23.74 30.81 51.82
C LEU A 14 23.01 32.16 51.71
N THR A 15 23.19 32.88 50.60
CA THR A 15 22.46 34.12 50.32
C THR A 15 20.97 33.84 49.99
N ILE A 16 20.66 32.70 49.37
CA ILE A 16 19.29 32.24 49.09
C ILE A 16 18.54 31.90 50.39
N LEU A 17 19.22 31.28 51.36
CA LEU A 17 18.65 30.94 52.68
C LEU A 17 18.21 32.19 53.48
N LYS A 18 18.82 33.34 53.16
CA LYS A 18 18.56 34.67 53.75
C LYS A 18 17.48 35.49 53.02
N SER A 19 16.80 34.94 52.00
CA SER A 19 15.70 35.63 51.31
C SER A 19 14.39 35.61 52.14
N ASP A 20 13.54 36.63 51.96
CA ASP A 20 12.23 36.84 52.63
C ASP A 20 11.17 35.75 52.35
N LEU A 21 11.58 34.63 51.76
CA LEU A 21 10.73 33.48 51.49
C LEU A 21 10.54 32.64 52.77
N SER A 22 9.33 32.11 52.94
CA SER A 22 9.02 31.22 54.06
C SER A 22 9.79 29.89 53.94
N PRO A 23 10.14 29.23 55.06
CA PRO A 23 10.78 27.91 55.02
C PRO A 23 10.02 26.89 54.16
N ASN A 24 8.68 26.96 54.15
CA ASN A 24 7.82 26.10 53.34
C ASN A 24 7.97 26.33 51.83
N GLN A 25 8.19 27.58 51.40
CA GLN A 25 8.42 27.91 50.00
C GLN A 25 9.80 27.44 49.52
N ILE A 26 10.78 27.40 50.41
CA ILE A 26 12.12 26.88 50.13
C ILE A 26 12.09 25.34 50.06
N SER A 27 11.43 24.68 51.01
CA SER A 27 11.28 23.23 51.00
C SER A 27 10.43 22.73 49.83
N LEU A 28 9.39 23.48 49.43
CA LEU A 28 8.60 23.16 48.23
C LEU A 28 9.42 23.25 46.95
N ALA A 29 10.24 24.30 46.79
CA ALA A 29 11.14 24.41 45.65
C ALA A 29 12.14 23.24 45.59
N PHE A 30 12.64 22.80 46.74
CA PHE A 30 13.53 21.64 46.81
C PHE A 30 12.80 20.35 46.42
N ALA A 31 11.58 20.12 46.90
CA ALA A 31 10.78 18.96 46.50
C ALA A 31 10.46 18.95 45.00
N LEU A 32 10.15 20.10 44.39
CA LEU A 32 9.96 20.21 42.93
C LEU A 32 11.26 19.94 42.16
N GLY A 33 12.42 20.37 42.70
CA GLY A 33 13.72 20.10 42.11
C GLY A 33 14.07 18.61 42.11
N LEU A 34 13.68 17.87 43.15
CA LEU A 34 13.76 16.41 43.18
C LEU A 34 12.96 15.76 42.04
N PHE A 35 11.71 16.20 41.80
CA PHE A 35 10.89 15.70 40.69
C PHE A 35 11.44 16.04 39.30
N ALA A 36 12.17 17.16 39.16
CA ALA A 36 12.82 17.55 37.91
C ALA A 36 14.19 16.89 37.70
N GLY A 37 14.88 16.54 38.79
CA GLY A 37 16.27 16.08 38.77
C GLY A 37 16.44 14.57 38.81
N LEU A 38 15.62 13.86 39.58
CA LEU A 38 15.76 12.41 39.77
C LEU A 38 15.39 11.60 38.51
N PRO A 39 14.31 11.92 37.78
CA PRO A 39 14.01 11.23 36.54
C PRO A 39 15.01 11.54 35.41
N PRO A 40 15.24 10.60 34.45
CA PRO A 40 15.94 10.90 33.19
C PRO A 40 15.37 12.16 32.53
N MET A 41 16.15 12.97 31.82
CA MET A 41 15.59 14.20 31.23
C MET A 41 14.60 13.85 30.11
N GLY A 42 13.47 14.56 30.08
CA GLY A 42 12.44 14.43 29.06
C GLY A 42 11.35 15.48 29.24
N MET A 43 10.25 15.35 28.48
CA MET A 43 9.15 16.33 28.51
C MET A 43 8.47 16.44 29.88
N HIS A 44 8.47 15.38 30.69
CA HIS A 44 7.91 15.39 32.04
C HIS A 44 8.57 16.41 32.97
N VAL A 45 9.81 16.87 32.70
CA VAL A 45 10.50 17.92 33.48
C VAL A 45 9.82 19.28 33.33
N LEU A 46 9.10 19.51 32.23
CA LEU A 46 8.35 20.75 32.03
C LEU A 46 7.31 20.96 33.14
N LEU A 47 6.67 19.90 33.62
CA LEU A 47 5.64 19.99 34.66
C LEU A 47 6.17 20.57 36.00
N PRO A 48 7.21 20.01 36.66
CA PRO A 48 7.76 20.57 37.89
C PRO A 48 8.41 21.94 37.67
N VAL A 49 9.02 22.21 36.51
CA VAL A 49 9.56 23.54 36.17
C VAL A 49 8.43 24.57 36.11
N THR A 50 7.35 24.26 35.42
CA THR A 50 6.18 25.14 35.26
C THR A 50 5.49 25.40 36.58
N ILE A 51 5.34 24.37 37.41
CA ILE A 51 4.84 24.55 38.77
C ILE A 51 5.80 25.44 39.58
N ALA A 52 7.12 25.24 39.48
CA ALA A 52 8.10 26.06 40.19
C ALA A 52 8.10 27.53 39.74
N LEU A 53 7.80 27.80 38.46
CA LEU A 53 7.63 29.15 37.92
C LEU A 53 6.29 29.75 38.36
N LEU A 54 5.19 29.00 38.34
CA LEU A 54 3.87 29.47 38.74
C LEU A 54 3.79 29.77 40.25
N LEU A 55 4.43 28.94 41.07
CA LEU A 55 4.41 29.04 42.51
C LEU A 55 5.41 30.08 43.04
N ARG A 56 5.08 30.70 44.17
CA ARG A 56 5.96 31.61 44.93
C ARG A 56 7.02 30.84 45.71
N CYS A 57 7.82 30.04 45.02
CA CYS A 57 8.94 29.28 45.60
C CYS A 57 10.30 29.77 45.08
N SER A 58 11.39 29.37 45.73
CA SER A 58 12.75 29.79 45.34
C SER A 58 13.22 29.02 44.10
N PHE A 59 13.13 29.62 42.90
CA PHE A 59 13.58 28.97 41.66
C PHE A 59 15.06 28.56 41.70
N ARG A 60 15.89 29.29 42.43
CA ARG A 60 17.31 28.93 42.64
C ARG A 60 17.45 27.64 43.45
N THR A 61 16.65 27.49 44.52
CA THR A 61 16.63 26.25 45.32
C THR A 61 16.15 25.07 44.49
N PHE A 62 15.18 25.30 43.61
CA PHE A 62 14.73 24.31 42.62
C PHE A 62 15.89 23.86 41.72
N LEU A 63 16.63 24.79 41.09
CA LEU A 63 17.76 24.44 40.22
C LEU A 63 18.89 23.71 40.96
N ILE A 64 19.21 24.12 42.19
CA ILE A 64 20.22 23.43 43.02
C ILE A 64 19.79 22.00 43.32
N SER A 65 18.54 21.81 43.72
CA SER A 65 17.99 20.50 44.01
C SER A 65 17.93 19.62 42.77
N MET A 66 17.50 20.17 41.63
CA MET A 66 17.49 19.49 40.34
C MET A 66 18.89 19.01 39.96
N GLY A 67 19.91 19.87 40.03
CA GLY A 67 21.30 19.49 39.76
C GLY A 67 21.82 18.42 40.73
N LEU A 68 21.51 18.53 42.02
CA LEU A 68 21.90 17.54 43.03
C LEU A 68 21.31 16.17 42.72
N PHE A 69 19.99 16.09 42.55
CA PHE A 69 19.31 14.82 42.30
C PHE A 69 19.59 14.26 40.90
N LYS A 70 19.95 15.11 39.93
CA LYS A 70 20.43 14.65 38.63
C LYS A 70 21.77 13.94 38.71
N LEU A 71 22.67 14.39 39.60
CA LEU A 71 23.90 13.66 39.87
C LEU A 71 23.63 12.39 40.68
N SER A 72 22.73 12.46 41.67
CA SER A 72 22.34 11.29 42.47
C SER A 72 21.53 10.25 41.70
N SER A 73 20.88 10.61 40.58
CA SER A 73 20.03 9.70 39.82
C SER A 73 20.82 8.50 39.27
N LEU A 74 22.11 8.67 38.98
CA LEU A 74 22.96 7.58 38.50
C LEU A 74 23.12 6.47 39.57
N ALA A 75 23.31 6.86 40.83
CA ALA A 75 23.41 5.92 41.95
C ALA A 75 22.04 5.31 42.30
N LEU A 76 20.96 6.07 42.10
CA LEU A 76 19.58 5.63 42.37
C LEU A 76 18.93 4.92 41.18
N ALA A 77 19.62 4.78 40.05
CA ALA A 77 19.08 4.18 38.83
C ALA A 77 18.65 2.71 39.02
N PRO A 78 19.43 1.82 39.68
CA PRO A 78 19.00 0.45 39.91
C PRO A 78 17.72 0.35 40.75
N GLY A 79 17.60 1.20 41.79
CA GLY A 79 16.41 1.27 42.63
C GLY A 79 15.20 1.82 41.88
N SER A 80 15.40 2.84 41.04
CA SER A 80 14.37 3.40 40.17
C SER A 80 13.88 2.35 39.18
N TYR A 81 14.79 1.61 38.53
CA TYR A 81 14.42 0.53 37.62
C TYR A 81 13.63 -0.58 38.32
N ALA A 82 14.09 -1.06 39.48
CA ALA A 82 13.40 -2.10 40.24
C ALA A 82 11.99 -1.67 40.66
N LEU A 83 11.83 -0.43 41.13
CA LEU A 83 10.54 0.12 41.52
C LEU A 83 9.60 0.31 40.32
N GLY A 84 10.13 0.76 39.19
CA GLY A 84 9.37 0.93 37.95
C GLY A 84 8.91 -0.40 37.36
N LYS A 85 9.81 -1.39 37.29
CA LYS A 85 9.48 -2.76 36.90
C LYS A 85 8.39 -3.33 37.81
N TRP A 86 8.54 -3.17 39.12
CA TRP A 86 7.53 -3.57 40.10
C TRP A 86 6.16 -2.91 39.83
N LEU A 87 6.13 -1.61 39.48
CA LEU A 87 4.88 -0.88 39.26
C LEU A 87 4.17 -1.25 37.95
N LEU A 88 4.94 -1.49 36.90
CA LEU A 88 4.47 -1.67 35.52
C LEU A 88 4.44 -3.15 35.07
N ASP A 89 4.63 -4.11 35.98
CA ASP A 89 4.62 -5.54 35.68
C ASP A 89 3.22 -6.05 35.30
N THR A 90 3.12 -6.95 34.31
CA THR A 90 1.84 -7.52 33.84
C THR A 90 1.15 -8.39 34.88
N GLN A 91 1.94 -9.06 35.73
CA GLN A 91 1.46 -10.10 36.65
C GLN A 91 0.52 -9.57 37.75
N ARG A 92 0.27 -8.25 37.80
CA ARG A 92 -0.52 -7.58 38.85
C ARG A 92 -1.92 -7.17 38.45
N GLY A 93 -2.33 -7.39 37.20
CA GLY A 93 -3.67 -7.05 36.73
C GLY A 93 -3.96 -5.55 36.57
N LEU A 94 -2.98 -4.66 36.79
CA LEU A 94 -3.11 -3.20 36.58
C LEU A 94 -2.80 -2.77 35.14
N ASP A 95 -2.52 -3.72 34.25
CA ASP A 95 -2.07 -3.48 32.89
C ASP A 95 -3.08 -2.63 32.08
N ALA A 96 -4.39 -2.89 32.22
CA ALA A 96 -5.43 -2.11 31.56
C ALA A 96 -5.46 -0.63 32.01
N PHE A 97 -5.27 -0.38 33.31
CA PHE A 97 -5.19 0.98 33.86
C PHE A 97 -3.97 1.73 33.31
N TRP A 98 -2.80 1.08 33.31
CA TRP A 98 -1.57 1.70 32.81
C TRP A 98 -1.62 1.96 31.31
N ARG A 99 -2.20 1.05 30.51
CA ARG A 99 -2.45 1.27 29.08
C ARG A 99 -3.33 2.51 28.85
N TRP A 100 -4.45 2.62 29.57
CA TRP A 100 -5.32 3.78 29.45
C TRP A 100 -4.59 5.09 29.81
N LEU A 101 -3.86 5.11 30.92
CA LEU A 101 -3.17 6.30 31.41
C LEU A 101 -2.05 6.76 30.47
N VAL A 102 -1.21 5.82 30.02
CA VAL A 102 -0.01 6.14 29.21
C VAL A 102 -0.39 6.57 27.80
N HIS A 103 -1.55 6.17 27.26
CA HIS A 103 -2.01 6.59 25.94
C HIS A 103 -2.82 7.91 25.93
N LEU A 104 -2.99 8.59 27.07
CA LEU A 104 -3.63 9.91 27.07
C LEU A 104 -2.76 10.96 26.36
N PRO A 105 -3.33 11.87 25.52
CA PRO A 105 -2.57 12.82 24.70
C PRO A 105 -1.57 13.72 25.44
N VAL A 106 -1.77 13.95 26.75
CA VAL A 106 -0.85 14.77 27.57
C VAL A 106 0.21 13.91 28.26
N ILE A 107 -0.09 12.62 28.49
CA ILE A 107 0.74 11.71 29.30
C ILE A 107 1.68 10.88 28.40
N ALA A 108 1.23 10.48 27.21
CA ALA A 108 2.02 9.76 26.23
C ALA A 108 3.38 10.42 25.88
N PRO A 109 3.45 11.75 25.61
CA PRO A 109 4.72 12.38 25.27
C PRO A 109 5.63 12.55 26.49
N MET A 110 5.13 12.35 27.72
CA MET A 110 5.94 12.37 28.94
C MET A 110 6.81 11.11 29.09
N GLY A 111 6.47 10.00 28.41
CA GLY A 111 7.27 8.78 28.36
C GLY A 111 7.12 7.83 29.55
N TYR A 112 6.06 7.96 30.35
CA TYR A 112 5.88 7.20 31.60
C TYR A 112 5.73 5.68 31.44
N SER A 113 5.68 5.15 30.21
CA SER A 113 5.81 3.70 29.97
C SER A 113 7.15 3.14 30.45
N GLN A 114 8.24 3.91 30.36
CA GLN A 114 9.58 3.42 30.66
C GLN A 114 9.76 3.08 32.15
N TYR A 115 10.31 1.90 32.48
CA TYR A 115 10.49 1.47 33.87
C TYR A 115 11.34 2.46 34.67
N ILE A 116 12.48 2.89 34.12
CA ILE A 116 13.39 3.81 34.82
C ILE A 116 12.67 5.15 35.08
N LEU A 117 11.91 5.66 34.12
CA LEU A 117 11.21 6.93 34.26
C LEU A 117 10.08 6.84 35.29
N MET A 118 9.18 5.87 35.15
CA MET A 118 8.07 5.70 36.10
C MET A 118 8.57 5.43 37.52
N GLY A 119 9.57 4.56 37.65
CA GLY A 119 10.14 4.22 38.93
C GLY A 119 10.90 5.38 39.59
N SER A 120 11.59 6.21 38.82
CA SER A 120 12.22 7.43 39.35
C SER A 120 11.20 8.49 39.78
N VAL A 121 10.06 8.62 39.07
CA VAL A 121 8.95 9.48 39.49
C VAL A 121 8.32 8.97 40.78
N ALA A 122 8.08 7.66 40.89
CA ALA A 122 7.57 7.03 42.11
C ALA A 122 8.55 7.20 43.28
N LEU A 123 9.85 7.01 43.04
CA LEU A 123 10.90 7.23 44.03
C LEU A 123 10.97 8.71 44.44
N ALA A 124 10.80 9.64 43.51
CA ALA A 124 10.71 11.06 43.80
C ALA A 124 9.51 11.38 44.69
N CYS A 125 8.34 10.78 44.45
CA CYS A 125 7.17 10.91 45.33
C CYS A 125 7.49 10.45 46.77
N ILE A 126 8.13 9.28 46.91
CA ILE A 126 8.51 8.72 48.22
C ILE A 126 9.53 9.63 48.93
N MET A 127 10.52 10.14 48.20
CA MET A 127 11.59 10.98 48.74
C MET A 127 11.17 12.45 48.95
N ALA A 128 10.14 12.94 48.27
CA ALA A 128 9.71 14.34 48.34
C ALA A 128 9.18 14.72 49.72
N ILE A 129 8.39 13.85 50.34
CA ILE A 129 7.81 14.07 51.69
C ILE A 129 8.91 14.23 52.75
N PRO A 130 9.83 13.26 52.95
CA PRO A 130 10.90 13.39 53.94
C PRO A 130 11.83 14.56 53.60
N SER A 131 12.15 14.77 52.31
CA SER A 131 12.98 15.91 51.88
C SER A 131 12.33 17.25 52.21
N PHE A 132 11.02 17.38 52.05
CA PHE A 132 10.30 18.61 52.37
C PHE A 132 10.41 18.95 53.86
N PHE A 133 10.14 17.99 54.74
CA PHE A 133 10.23 18.22 56.19
C PHE A 133 11.66 18.44 56.65
N LEU A 134 12.62 17.68 56.11
CA LEU A 134 14.04 17.83 56.41
C LEU A 134 14.55 19.22 56.04
N ILE A 135 14.27 19.70 54.83
CA ILE A 135 14.68 21.03 54.38
C ILE A 135 13.96 22.12 55.17
N ARG A 136 12.66 21.96 55.46
CA ARG A 136 11.93 22.91 56.32
C ARG A 136 12.57 23.01 57.70
N TRP A 137 12.93 21.88 58.30
CA TRP A 137 13.60 21.82 59.60
C TRP A 137 15.00 22.43 59.54
N LEU A 138 15.83 22.08 58.56
CA LEU A 138 17.17 22.63 58.34
C LEU A 138 17.14 24.16 58.20
N VAL A 139 16.22 24.69 57.38
CA VAL A 139 16.06 26.13 57.18
C VAL A 139 15.58 26.81 58.48
N GLY A 140 14.62 26.21 59.18
CA GLY A 140 14.15 26.71 60.48
C GLY A 140 15.26 26.78 61.51
N ARG A 141 16.02 25.69 61.67
CA ARG A 141 17.17 25.58 62.58
C ARG A 141 18.28 26.55 62.21
N TYR A 142 18.59 26.70 60.92
CA TYR A 142 19.57 27.66 60.43
C TYR A 142 19.17 29.09 60.81
N ARG A 143 17.91 29.48 60.57
CA ARG A 143 17.41 30.83 60.86
C ARG A 143 17.42 31.15 62.36
N THR A 144 17.12 30.19 63.22
CA THR A 144 17.08 30.39 64.69
C THR A 144 18.44 30.25 65.36
N SER A 145 19.26 29.27 64.95
CA SER A 145 20.54 28.98 65.62
C SER A 145 21.67 29.87 65.15
N TRP A 146 21.74 30.19 63.84
CA TRP A 146 22.87 30.93 63.28
C TRP A 146 22.81 32.42 63.63
N SER A 147 21.61 33.01 63.70
CA SER A 147 21.42 34.40 64.14
C SER A 147 21.84 34.59 65.61
N ALA A 148 21.51 33.64 66.48
CA ALA A 148 21.95 33.62 67.88
C ALA A 148 23.45 33.35 68.03
N TRP A 149 24.01 32.39 67.28
CA TRP A 149 25.42 31.98 67.37
C TRP A 149 26.41 33.03 66.79
N VAL A 150 26.02 33.79 65.77
CA VAL A 150 26.84 34.91 65.25
C VAL A 150 26.81 36.12 66.19
N SER A 151 25.72 36.31 66.94
CA SER A 151 25.60 37.40 67.92
C SER A 151 26.47 37.20 69.16
N THR A 152 26.87 35.95 69.48
CA THR A 152 27.69 35.62 70.66
C THR A 152 29.20 35.61 70.39
N TRP A 153 29.63 35.48 69.13
CA TRP A 153 31.06 35.52 68.76
C TRP A 153 31.73 36.84 69.15
N LYS A 154 32.84 36.77 69.93
CA LYS A 154 33.60 37.95 70.40
C LYS A 154 34.03 38.90 69.26
N ILE A 155 34.22 38.36 68.06
CA ILE A 155 34.59 39.11 66.83
C ILE A 155 33.45 40.02 66.36
N SER A 156 32.18 39.64 66.52
CA SER A 156 31.03 40.48 66.13
C SER A 156 30.81 41.66 67.09
N ARG A 157 31.16 41.50 68.38
CA ARG A 157 31.25 42.59 69.36
C ARG A 157 32.47 43.49 69.13
N TRP A 158 33.62 42.91 68.80
CA TRP A 158 34.85 43.67 68.48
C TRP A 158 34.71 44.53 67.22
N LEU A 159 33.90 44.09 66.24
CA LEU A 159 33.59 44.84 65.02
C LEU A 159 32.58 45.98 65.19
N LYS A 160 31.91 46.08 66.36
CA LYS A 160 30.73 46.95 66.56
C LYS A 160 31.06 48.44 66.63
N GLY A 161 32.35 48.82 66.73
CA GLY A 161 32.79 50.20 67.00
C GLY A 161 33.68 50.91 65.96
N ARG A 162 34.06 50.28 64.83
CA ARG A 162 34.98 50.92 63.84
C ARG A 162 34.28 51.29 62.53
N ARG A 163 34.41 52.56 62.11
CA ARG A 163 33.75 53.16 60.92
C ARG A 163 34.10 52.48 59.57
N GLY A 164 35.16 51.66 59.51
CA GLY A 164 35.60 50.95 58.30
C GLY A 164 35.14 49.49 58.14
N VAL A 165 34.47 48.89 59.14
CA VAL A 165 34.23 47.43 59.14
C VAL A 165 32.81 47.03 58.69
N LYS A 166 32.14 47.93 57.94
CA LYS A 166 30.85 47.65 57.29
C LYS A 166 30.91 46.41 56.39
N TRP A 167 32.05 46.18 55.72
CA TRP A 167 32.27 45.01 54.85
C TRP A 167 32.39 43.70 55.64
N GLY A 168 33.21 43.68 56.71
CA GLY A 168 33.36 42.50 57.58
C GLY A 168 32.07 42.14 58.31
N ARG A 169 31.29 43.16 58.73
CA ARG A 169 29.96 42.97 59.32
C ARG A 169 28.93 42.46 58.29
N ARG A 170 28.93 42.96 57.05
CA ARG A 170 28.09 42.43 55.96
C ARG A 170 28.42 40.98 55.60
N LEU A 171 29.71 40.62 55.60
CA LEU A 171 30.19 39.27 55.29
C LEU A 171 29.84 38.26 56.39
N LEU A 172 30.04 38.61 57.67
CA LEU A 172 29.85 37.69 58.79
C LEU A 172 28.42 37.73 59.38
N ALA A 173 27.83 38.91 59.58
CA ALA A 173 26.51 39.07 60.19
C ALA A 173 25.36 39.08 59.17
N GLY A 174 25.64 39.31 57.88
CA GLY A 174 24.59 39.57 56.88
C GLY A 174 23.90 40.91 57.12
N GLY A 175 23.40 41.54 56.05
CA GLY A 175 22.63 42.78 56.20
C GLY A 175 21.42 42.55 57.10
N GLU A 176 21.21 43.46 58.04
CA GLU A 176 20.04 43.50 58.92
C GLU A 176 18.78 43.81 58.09
N HIS A 177 18.21 42.79 57.44
CA HIS A 177 16.79 42.81 57.14
C HIS A 177 16.10 42.12 58.31
N LYS A 178 15.43 42.94 59.13
CA LYS A 178 14.54 42.49 60.20
C LYS A 178 13.62 41.41 59.63
N TYR A 179 13.50 40.30 60.37
CA TYR A 179 12.52 39.24 60.14
C TYR A 179 11.10 39.78 60.36
N ALA A 180 10.65 40.72 59.53
CA ALA A 180 9.25 41.08 59.44
C ALA A 180 8.59 40.01 58.59
N LEU A 181 7.77 39.15 59.20
CA LEU A 181 6.81 38.35 58.46
C LEU A 181 6.01 39.34 57.59
N PRO A 182 6.13 39.30 56.25
CA PRO A 182 5.34 40.20 55.43
C PRO A 182 3.86 39.97 55.74
N ALA A 183 3.07 41.05 55.76
CA ALA A 183 1.63 40.97 55.94
C ALA A 183 1.07 39.88 55.01
N SER A 184 0.41 38.89 55.60
CA SER A 184 -0.14 37.73 54.89
C SER A 184 -1.11 38.21 53.81
N ARG A 185 -0.67 38.23 52.53
CA ARG A 185 -1.58 38.40 51.39
C ARG A 185 -2.64 37.29 51.47
N LYS A 186 -3.91 37.66 51.56
CA LYS A 186 -5.06 36.72 51.65
C LYS A 186 -5.39 36.15 50.26
N GLY A 187 -5.90 34.91 50.22
CA GLY A 187 -6.37 34.23 49.00
C GLY A 187 -5.33 33.38 48.24
N VAL A 188 -5.71 32.87 47.06
CA VAL A 188 -4.90 31.97 46.20
C VAL A 188 -3.56 32.61 45.78
N PHE A 189 -3.51 33.94 45.72
CA PHE A 189 -2.31 34.73 45.46
C PHE A 189 -1.28 34.74 46.61
N ARG A 190 -1.51 34.01 47.71
CA ARG A 190 -0.45 33.69 48.68
C ARG A 190 0.58 32.73 48.07
N VAL A 191 0.11 31.82 47.22
CA VAL A 191 0.86 30.67 46.71
C VAL A 191 1.29 30.89 45.26
N VAL A 192 0.48 31.57 44.44
CA VAL A 192 0.75 31.78 43.00
C VAL A 192 1.38 33.16 42.71
N ARG A 193 2.35 33.23 41.78
CA ARG A 193 2.91 34.47 41.22
C ARG A 193 1.94 35.06 40.21
N ARG A 194 1.39 36.24 40.48
CA ARG A 194 0.36 36.87 39.60
C ARG A 194 0.95 37.22 38.23
N GLU A 195 2.24 37.56 38.21
CA GLU A 195 2.98 37.92 37.01
C GLU A 195 3.09 36.70 36.07
N MET A 196 3.13 35.50 36.63
CA MET A 196 3.25 34.25 35.87
C MET A 196 1.91 33.72 35.38
N LEU A 197 0.77 34.21 35.87
CA LEU A 197 -0.55 33.82 35.33
C LEU A 197 -0.74 34.31 33.89
N VAL A 198 -0.12 35.44 33.53
CA VAL A 198 -0.11 35.97 32.14
C VAL A 198 1.22 35.64 31.47
N GLY A 199 2.34 35.76 32.20
CA GLY A 199 3.67 35.53 31.64
C GLY A 199 3.91 34.09 31.17
N LEU A 200 3.35 33.08 31.84
CA LEU A 200 3.55 31.68 31.48
C LEU A 200 2.75 31.28 30.22
N PRO A 201 1.44 31.59 30.07
CA PRO A 201 0.74 31.40 28.80
C PRO A 201 1.40 32.17 27.66
N LEU A 202 1.86 33.40 27.88
CA LEU A 202 2.58 34.18 26.88
C LEU A 202 3.90 33.50 26.49
N LEU A 203 4.67 33.00 27.45
CA LEU A 203 5.90 32.26 27.20
C LEU A 203 5.63 31.01 26.34
N TYR A 204 4.58 30.25 26.65
CA TYR A 204 4.19 29.09 25.85
C TYR A 204 3.69 29.46 24.46
N ALA A 205 2.93 30.56 24.33
CA ALA A 205 2.50 31.07 23.04
C ALA A 205 3.70 31.51 22.18
N VAL A 206 4.68 32.19 22.77
CA VAL A 206 5.92 32.57 22.08
C VAL A 206 6.75 31.34 21.71
N ALA A 207 6.86 30.34 22.60
CA ALA A 207 7.54 29.09 22.30
C ALA A 207 6.85 28.31 21.18
N TYR A 208 5.51 28.29 21.17
CA TYR A 208 4.71 27.72 20.10
C TYR A 208 4.93 28.46 18.77
N LEU A 209 4.93 29.80 18.77
CA LEU A 209 5.21 30.59 17.57
C LEU A 209 6.66 30.40 17.09
N ALA A 210 7.61 30.29 18.00
CA ALA A 210 8.99 29.96 17.63
C ALA A 210 9.07 28.56 17.00
N ALA A 211 8.38 27.56 17.56
CA ALA A 211 8.26 26.25 16.95
C ALA A 211 7.53 26.31 15.59
N ALA A 212 6.49 27.15 15.46
CA ALA A 212 5.79 27.45 14.21
C ALA A 212 6.72 27.87 13.09
N VAL A 213 7.73 28.66 13.41
CA VAL A 213 8.74 29.13 12.48
C VAL A 213 9.86 28.11 12.29
N ILE A 214 10.34 27.48 13.36
CA ILE A 214 11.55 26.64 13.33
C ILE A 214 11.27 25.27 12.73
N VAL A 215 10.21 24.58 13.15
CA VAL A 215 9.95 23.17 12.77
C VAL A 215 9.89 22.97 11.26
N PRO A 216 9.25 23.86 10.45
CA PRO A 216 9.24 23.68 9.00
C PRO A 216 10.63 23.61 8.37
N PHE A 217 11.62 24.35 8.88
CA PHE A 217 13.00 24.29 8.36
C PHE A 217 13.72 22.96 8.64
N PHE A 218 13.26 22.21 9.65
CA PHE A 218 13.84 20.92 10.02
C PHE A 218 12.98 19.73 9.58
N ALA A 219 11.75 19.97 9.13
CA ALA A 219 10.79 18.92 8.82
C ALA A 219 11.30 18.00 7.70
N GLY A 220 11.89 18.56 6.63
CA GLY A 220 12.52 17.80 5.56
C GLY A 220 13.69 16.95 6.05
N THR A 221 14.61 17.53 6.83
CA THR A 221 15.76 16.80 7.39
C THR A 221 15.34 15.66 8.32
N VAL A 222 14.35 15.89 9.16
CA VAL A 222 13.82 14.85 10.06
C VAL A 222 13.14 13.75 9.26
N ALA A 223 12.37 14.10 8.23
CA ALA A 223 11.73 13.14 7.34
C ALA A 223 12.77 12.31 6.58
N THR A 224 13.78 12.92 5.95
CA THR A 224 14.84 12.21 5.22
C THR A 224 15.65 11.30 6.12
N GLN A 225 16.07 11.76 7.30
CA GLN A 225 16.81 10.93 8.27
C GLN A 225 15.99 9.74 8.76
N SER A 226 14.69 9.94 9.00
CA SER A 226 13.81 8.87 9.48
C SER A 226 13.58 7.80 8.41
N VAL A 227 13.36 8.23 7.16
CA VAL A 227 13.16 7.30 6.03
C VAL A 227 14.47 6.60 5.69
N SER A 228 15.59 7.31 5.60
CA SER A 228 16.91 6.72 5.36
C SER A 228 17.32 5.70 6.43
N TRP A 229 16.99 5.96 7.70
CA TRP A 229 17.19 4.98 8.76
C TRP A 229 16.32 3.72 8.57
N ALA A 230 15.09 3.89 8.11
CA ALA A 230 14.14 2.79 7.89
C ALA A 230 14.42 1.99 6.62
N THR A 231 14.84 2.64 5.53
CA THR A 231 15.11 2.02 4.23
C THR A 231 16.54 1.51 4.11
N GLY A 232 17.46 1.96 4.96
CA GLY A 232 18.88 1.60 4.90
C GLY A 232 19.64 2.26 3.74
N THR A 233 18.97 3.09 2.94
CA THR A 233 19.49 3.77 1.76
C THR A 233 19.52 5.30 1.95
N GLU A 234 20.28 6.00 1.12
CA GLU A 234 20.27 7.47 1.14
C GLU A 234 18.98 8.00 0.52
N VAL A 235 18.37 8.97 1.20
CA VAL A 235 17.11 9.61 0.81
C VAL A 235 17.38 11.09 0.68
N ALA A 236 17.10 11.67 -0.48
CA ALA A 236 17.19 13.10 -0.71
C ALA A 236 15.80 13.71 -0.88
N VAL A 237 15.65 14.97 -0.46
CA VAL A 237 14.46 15.80 -0.66
C VAL A 237 14.96 17.19 -0.98
N SER A 238 14.53 17.76 -2.11
CA SER A 238 14.94 19.11 -2.53
C SER A 238 14.38 20.20 -1.61
N ASP A 239 13.07 20.12 -1.32
CA ASP A 239 12.39 21.10 -0.48
C ASP A 239 11.30 20.44 0.37
N SER A 240 11.03 21.03 1.52
CA SER A 240 10.01 20.55 2.44
C SER A 240 9.24 21.73 3.02
N SER A 241 7.91 21.62 3.01
CA SER A 241 7.05 22.56 3.71
C SER A 241 6.19 21.83 4.73
N PHE A 242 6.11 22.37 5.94
CA PHE A 242 5.31 21.81 7.01
C PHE A 242 4.40 22.86 7.62
N ASN A 243 3.12 22.54 7.77
CA ASN A 243 2.16 23.39 8.45
C ASN A 243 1.79 22.77 9.80
N LEU A 244 2.18 23.46 10.87
CA LEU A 244 1.96 23.01 12.25
C LEU A 244 0.50 23.02 12.71
N LEU A 245 -0.38 23.78 12.05
CA LEU A 245 -1.80 23.84 12.40
C LEU A 245 -2.56 22.64 11.83
N THR A 246 -2.28 22.28 10.58
CA THR A 246 -2.94 21.17 9.88
C THR A 246 -2.21 19.84 10.04
N GLY A 247 -0.93 19.86 10.42
CA GLY A 247 -0.06 18.69 10.40
C GLY A 247 0.30 18.24 8.98
N SER A 248 0.13 19.12 7.98
CA SER A 248 0.44 18.79 6.58
C SER A 248 1.92 19.00 6.27
N LEU A 249 2.59 17.95 5.84
CA LEU A 249 3.95 17.93 5.33
C LEU A 249 3.88 17.73 3.81
N THR A 250 4.54 18.60 3.04
CA THR A 250 4.77 18.40 1.61
C THR A 250 6.25 18.29 1.37
N LEU A 251 6.69 17.21 0.74
CA LEU A 251 8.06 16.97 0.31
C LEU A 251 8.10 17.10 -1.22
N MET A 252 9.08 17.83 -1.74
CA MET A 252 9.33 18.02 -3.17
C MET A 252 10.59 17.27 -3.58
N ASP A 253 10.54 16.62 -4.74
CA ASP A 253 11.62 15.81 -5.31
C ASP A 253 12.20 14.82 -4.28
N PHE A 254 11.33 13.99 -3.73
CA PHE A 254 11.75 12.92 -2.84
C PHE A 254 12.43 11.84 -3.70
N THR A 255 13.71 11.57 -3.47
CA THR A 255 14.45 10.54 -4.18
C THR A 255 15.04 9.50 -3.22
N LEU A 256 14.98 8.24 -3.65
CA LEU A 256 15.61 7.11 -3.00
C LEU A 256 16.74 6.63 -3.90
N GLN A 257 17.98 6.66 -3.41
CA GLN A 257 19.14 6.23 -4.19
C GLN A 257 19.36 4.72 -4.10
N ASP A 258 19.98 4.16 -5.14
CA ASP A 258 20.45 2.77 -5.13
C ASP A 258 21.66 2.62 -4.18
N PRO A 259 21.60 1.71 -3.18
CA PRO A 259 22.71 1.50 -2.27
C PRO A 259 23.96 0.90 -2.94
N GLN A 260 23.83 0.21 -4.08
CA GLN A 260 24.96 -0.34 -4.85
C GLN A 260 25.53 0.69 -5.82
N VAL A 261 24.67 1.52 -6.42
CA VAL A 261 25.06 2.57 -7.40
C VAL A 261 24.45 3.93 -6.97
N PRO A 262 25.11 4.68 -6.06
CA PRO A 262 24.54 5.92 -5.51
C PRO A 262 24.25 7.04 -6.53
N GLU A 263 24.78 6.93 -7.74
CA GLU A 263 24.52 7.87 -8.84
C GLU A 263 23.14 7.66 -9.49
N GLU A 264 22.52 6.50 -9.26
CA GLU A 264 21.21 6.13 -9.80
C GLU A 264 20.11 6.21 -8.72
N ASN A 265 18.95 6.73 -9.11
CA ASN A 265 17.78 6.80 -8.24
C ASN A 265 16.89 5.59 -8.48
N LEU A 266 16.57 4.84 -7.43
CA LEU A 266 15.59 3.74 -7.47
C LEU A 266 14.16 4.27 -7.57
N ILE A 267 13.83 5.25 -6.71
CA ILE A 267 12.49 5.83 -6.64
C ILE A 267 12.62 7.36 -6.70
N VAL A 268 11.86 7.99 -7.58
CA VAL A 268 11.74 9.45 -7.67
C VAL A 268 10.27 9.81 -7.50
N ILE A 269 9.97 10.65 -6.51
CA ILE A 269 8.61 11.11 -6.23
C ILE A 269 8.61 12.64 -6.23
N PRO A 270 8.18 13.29 -7.33
CA PRO A 270 8.23 14.75 -7.47
C PRO A 270 7.45 15.48 -6.37
N ASN A 271 6.33 14.92 -5.91
CA ASN A 271 5.52 15.53 -4.88
C ASN A 271 4.86 14.49 -3.97
N VAL A 272 5.18 14.58 -2.67
CA VAL A 272 4.55 13.77 -1.62
C VAL A 272 3.84 14.70 -0.64
N LYS A 273 2.51 14.53 -0.50
CA LYS A 273 1.71 15.25 0.51
C LYS A 273 1.23 14.30 1.59
N VAL A 274 1.64 14.57 2.82
CA VAL A 274 1.31 13.78 4.01
C VAL A 274 0.58 14.65 5.01
N ASN A 275 -0.65 14.28 5.37
CA ASN A 275 -1.42 14.95 6.41
C ASN A 275 -1.41 14.11 7.68
N ALA A 276 -0.65 14.52 8.68
CA ALA A 276 -0.57 13.84 9.96
C ALA A 276 -1.65 14.33 10.95
N GLY A 277 -2.28 13.40 11.65
CA GLY A 277 -3.21 13.69 12.73
C GLY A 277 -2.47 14.18 13.97
N MET A 278 -2.62 15.47 14.31
CA MET A 278 -1.95 16.08 15.46
C MET A 278 -2.33 15.46 16.81
N LEU A 279 -3.61 15.12 17.01
CA LEU A 279 -4.08 14.51 18.25
C LEU A 279 -3.51 13.09 18.46
N PRO A 280 -3.55 12.19 17.45
CA PRO A 280 -2.86 10.91 17.53
C PRO A 280 -1.36 11.02 17.81
N LEU A 281 -0.66 11.98 17.21
CA LEU A 281 0.78 12.19 17.46
C LEU A 281 1.06 12.46 18.93
N LEU A 282 0.20 13.26 19.59
CA LEU A 282 0.28 13.51 21.03
C LEU A 282 0.04 12.24 21.86
N SER A 283 -0.63 11.22 21.32
CA SER A 283 -0.81 9.92 21.99
C SER A 283 0.28 8.88 21.65
N ASN A 284 1.44 9.32 21.13
CA ASN A 284 2.51 8.49 20.55
C ASN A 284 2.06 7.63 19.36
N ARG A 285 1.03 8.05 18.62
CA ARG A 285 0.52 7.32 17.46
C ARG A 285 0.76 8.09 16.18
N ILE A 286 1.33 7.44 15.18
CA ILE A 286 1.55 8.02 13.86
C ILE A 286 0.31 7.70 13.01
N VAL A 287 -0.61 8.65 12.92
CA VAL A 287 -1.80 8.51 12.10
C VAL A 287 -1.74 9.50 10.96
N PHE A 288 -1.63 9.01 9.74
CA PHE A 288 -1.76 9.80 8.53
C PHE A 288 -3.23 9.80 8.10
N ASN A 289 -3.85 10.99 8.10
CA ASN A 289 -5.22 11.18 7.61
C ASN A 289 -5.27 10.99 6.09
N SER A 290 -4.26 11.47 5.38
CA SER A 290 -4.09 11.21 3.96
C SER A 290 -2.62 11.23 3.57
N VAL A 291 -2.24 10.32 2.69
CA VAL A 291 -0.97 10.33 1.97
C VAL A 291 -1.31 10.36 0.49
N VAL A 292 -0.83 11.38 -0.22
CA VAL A 292 -1.08 11.55 -1.65
C VAL A 292 0.27 11.62 -2.34
N ILE A 293 0.49 10.67 -3.24
CA ILE A 293 1.63 10.58 -4.15
C ILE A 293 1.04 10.78 -5.54
N ALA A 294 1.25 11.95 -6.15
CA ALA A 294 0.65 12.25 -7.45
C ALA A 294 1.32 11.47 -8.57
N GLU A 295 2.65 11.40 -8.52
CA GLU A 295 3.49 10.73 -9.49
C GLU A 295 4.68 10.14 -8.76
N ALA A 296 5.08 8.93 -9.14
CA ALA A 296 6.27 8.26 -8.67
C ALA A 296 6.90 7.53 -9.85
N GLU A 297 8.22 7.60 -9.97
CA GLU A 297 9.00 6.88 -10.96
C GLU A 297 9.79 5.80 -10.22
N LEU A 298 9.72 4.57 -10.70
CA LEU A 298 10.48 3.43 -10.19
C LEU A 298 11.36 2.91 -11.32
N HIS A 299 12.67 2.91 -11.10
CA HIS A 299 13.62 2.36 -12.05
C HIS A 299 14.00 0.94 -11.64
N VAL A 300 13.56 -0.05 -12.42
CA VAL A 300 13.84 -1.47 -12.20
C VAL A 300 14.79 -1.97 -13.29
N LYS A 301 16.00 -2.32 -12.89
CA LYS A 301 17.04 -2.86 -13.75
C LYS A 301 17.33 -4.30 -13.37
N ARG A 302 17.32 -5.19 -14.36
CA ARG A 302 17.72 -6.60 -14.19
C ARG A 302 19.18 -6.78 -14.59
N GLU A 303 20.01 -7.18 -13.64
CA GLU A 303 21.43 -7.42 -13.83
C GLU A 303 21.71 -8.75 -14.56
N ALA A 304 22.94 -8.87 -15.08
CA ALA A 304 23.40 -10.03 -15.85
C ALA A 304 23.39 -11.36 -15.05
N ASP A 305 23.38 -11.28 -13.71
CA ASP A 305 23.26 -12.44 -12.82
C ASP A 305 21.81 -12.89 -12.57
N GLY A 306 20.84 -12.13 -13.10
CA GLY A 306 19.40 -12.38 -13.01
C GLY A 306 18.70 -11.68 -11.84
N THR A 307 19.43 -10.97 -10.98
CA THR A 307 18.88 -10.17 -9.86
C THR A 307 18.38 -8.80 -10.34
N LEU A 308 17.49 -8.16 -9.57
CA LEU A 308 17.02 -6.80 -9.82
C LEU A 308 17.73 -5.80 -8.90
N ASN A 309 17.98 -4.57 -9.37
CA ASN A 309 18.48 -3.48 -8.53
C ASN A 309 17.56 -3.16 -7.32
N VAL A 310 16.25 -3.42 -7.46
CA VAL A 310 15.25 -3.31 -6.40
C VAL A 310 15.20 -4.51 -5.44
N ASP A 311 15.97 -5.57 -5.69
CA ASP A 311 16.04 -6.74 -4.78
C ASP A 311 16.92 -6.46 -3.55
N ASN A 312 17.79 -5.44 -3.60
CA ASN A 312 18.78 -5.13 -2.56
C ASN A 312 18.62 -3.78 -1.82
N PRO A 313 17.42 -3.18 -1.62
CA PRO A 313 17.34 -1.93 -0.87
C PRO A 313 17.58 -2.12 0.64
N SER A 314 17.34 -3.30 1.23
CA SER A 314 17.92 -3.81 2.49
C SER A 314 17.10 -4.95 3.08
N VAL A 315 17.79 -6.06 3.43
CA VAL A 315 17.49 -7.23 4.29
C VAL A 315 16.12 -7.34 5.02
N GLY A 316 14.97 -7.12 4.38
CA GLY A 316 13.71 -7.33 5.11
C GLY A 316 12.44 -7.53 4.31
N TRP A 317 12.48 -7.46 2.97
CA TRP A 317 11.51 -8.23 2.21
C TRP A 317 12.07 -9.65 2.20
N ASN A 318 11.33 -10.64 2.68
CA ASN A 318 11.73 -12.05 2.56
C ASN A 318 11.54 -12.51 1.11
N MET A 319 12.23 -11.83 0.20
CA MET A 319 12.36 -12.25 -1.17
C MET A 319 13.44 -13.32 -1.28
N GLN A 320 14.23 -13.60 -0.25
CA GLN A 320 15.26 -14.67 -0.27
C GLN A 320 14.68 -16.01 -0.74
N GLY A 321 13.51 -16.41 -0.21
CA GLY A 321 12.83 -17.63 -0.67
C GLY A 321 12.40 -17.58 -2.13
N TYR A 322 11.93 -16.43 -2.61
CA TYR A 322 11.56 -16.19 -4.01
C TYR A 322 12.77 -16.08 -4.93
N VAL A 323 13.83 -15.37 -4.56
CA VAL A 323 15.08 -15.15 -5.29
C VAL A 323 15.86 -16.45 -5.38
N ASP A 324 15.98 -17.22 -4.29
CA ASP A 324 16.59 -18.55 -4.32
C ASP A 324 15.79 -19.51 -5.21
N TRP A 325 14.46 -19.34 -5.27
CA TRP A 325 13.62 -20.10 -6.18
C TRP A 325 13.75 -19.62 -7.64
N ALA A 326 13.67 -18.32 -7.89
CA ALA A 326 13.81 -17.71 -9.21
C ALA A 326 15.19 -18.04 -9.79
N ASN A 327 16.28 -17.89 -9.04
CA ASN A 327 17.63 -18.27 -9.50
C ASN A 327 17.76 -19.76 -9.84
N ARG A 328 17.01 -20.64 -9.16
CA ARG A 328 17.00 -22.09 -9.46
C ARG A 328 16.15 -22.45 -10.69
N TYR A 329 15.15 -21.63 -11.03
CA TYR A 329 14.09 -22.02 -11.96
C TYR A 329 13.74 -20.98 -13.04
N ALA A 330 14.39 -19.82 -13.07
CA ALA A 330 14.11 -18.71 -14.00
C ALA A 330 14.20 -19.11 -15.47
N ASN A 331 15.04 -20.12 -15.77
CA ASN A 331 15.22 -20.61 -17.14
C ASN A 331 14.24 -21.73 -17.52
N THR A 332 13.44 -22.26 -16.58
CA THR A 332 12.61 -23.45 -16.78
C THR A 332 11.15 -23.28 -16.36
N VAL A 333 10.82 -22.25 -15.57
CA VAL A 333 9.47 -21.98 -15.09
C VAL A 333 8.77 -20.96 -15.96
N ASP A 334 7.55 -21.31 -16.35
CA ASP A 334 6.57 -20.45 -17.01
C ASP A 334 6.39 -19.13 -16.24
N TRP A 335 6.49 -18.01 -16.96
CA TRP A 335 6.28 -16.66 -16.44
C TRP A 335 4.93 -16.50 -15.75
N MET A 336 3.87 -17.20 -16.20
CA MET A 336 2.56 -17.18 -15.55
C MET A 336 2.59 -17.87 -14.17
N GLY A 337 3.34 -18.96 -14.04
CA GLY A 337 3.58 -19.65 -12.77
C GLY A 337 4.46 -18.82 -11.82
N LEU A 338 5.43 -18.10 -12.38
CA LEU A 338 6.27 -17.11 -11.70
C LEU A 338 5.42 -15.98 -11.12
N LEU A 339 4.52 -15.43 -11.93
CA LEU A 339 3.58 -14.36 -11.56
C LEU A 339 2.61 -14.81 -10.45
N LYS A 340 2.04 -16.02 -10.55
CA LYS A 340 1.19 -16.61 -9.50
C LYS A 340 1.94 -16.75 -8.16
N ARG A 341 3.21 -17.18 -8.20
CA ARG A 341 4.04 -17.31 -7.00
C ARG A 341 4.43 -15.95 -6.42
N LEU A 342 4.77 -14.98 -7.25
CA LEU A 342 5.00 -13.60 -6.84
C LEU A 342 3.76 -13.04 -6.13
N PHE A 343 2.56 -13.22 -6.72
CA PHE A 343 1.29 -12.83 -6.07
C PHE A 343 1.06 -13.54 -4.73
N SER A 344 1.44 -14.81 -4.59
CA SER A 344 1.35 -15.50 -3.30
C SER A 344 2.32 -14.94 -2.26
N TYR A 345 3.54 -14.57 -2.65
CA TYR A 345 4.53 -13.96 -1.76
C TYR A 345 4.21 -12.50 -1.42
N LEU A 346 3.66 -11.71 -2.34
CA LEU A 346 3.15 -10.36 -2.08
C LEU A 346 2.01 -10.35 -1.05
N ARG A 347 1.35 -11.50 -0.85
CA ARG A 347 0.31 -11.69 0.18
C ARG A 347 0.89 -11.88 1.59
N GLU A 348 2.15 -12.31 1.68
CA GLU A 348 2.88 -12.57 2.92
C GLU A 348 3.80 -11.38 3.21
N TRP A 349 3.23 -10.28 3.73
CA TRP A 349 4.02 -9.12 4.14
C TRP A 349 4.61 -9.35 5.54
N ASP A 350 5.92 -9.56 5.62
CA ASP A 350 6.69 -9.46 6.86
C ASP A 350 7.41 -8.09 6.92
N PRO A 351 7.28 -7.33 8.02
CA PRO A 351 7.93 -6.03 8.16
C PRO A 351 9.46 -6.16 8.30
N LEU A 352 10.20 -5.23 7.67
CA LEU A 352 11.67 -5.13 7.77
C LEU A 352 12.13 -5.23 9.24
N VAL A 353 13.20 -5.99 9.51
CA VAL A 353 13.87 -5.92 10.81
C VAL A 353 14.54 -4.55 10.92
N PRO A 354 14.14 -3.68 11.88
CA PRO A 354 14.75 -2.37 12.02
C PRO A 354 16.25 -2.51 12.29
N ARG A 355 17.05 -1.55 11.81
CA ARG A 355 18.49 -1.47 12.11
C ARG A 355 18.69 -1.60 13.63
N GLU A 356 19.50 -2.57 14.08
CA GLU A 356 19.75 -2.77 15.50
C GLU A 356 20.28 -1.46 16.11
N ASP A 357 19.48 -0.81 16.94
CA ASP A 357 19.92 0.38 17.65
C ASP A 357 20.99 -0.08 18.66
N PRO A 358 22.27 0.34 18.50
CA PRO A 358 23.34 -0.06 19.40
C PRO A 358 23.10 0.43 20.84
N TYR A 359 22.14 1.35 21.01
CA TYR A 359 21.69 1.85 22.30
C TYR A 359 20.38 1.25 22.82
N ALA A 360 19.73 0.34 22.07
CA ALA A 360 18.48 -0.31 22.49
C ALA A 360 18.61 -1.03 23.84
N ALA A 361 19.77 -1.66 24.08
CA ALA A 361 20.09 -2.32 25.34
C ALA A 361 20.21 -1.35 26.55
N TYR A 362 20.43 -0.05 26.28
CA TYR A 362 20.47 1.00 27.30
C TYR A 362 19.12 1.74 27.43
N GLY A 363 18.13 1.41 26.60
CA GLY A 363 16.76 1.87 26.71
C GLY A 363 16.04 1.20 27.88
N GLY A 364 15.58 1.97 28.87
CA GLY A 364 14.77 1.45 29.97
C GLY A 364 13.38 1.01 29.49
N SER A 365 13.23 -0.20 28.94
CA SER A 365 11.93 -0.78 28.58
C SER A 365 11.11 -1.04 29.85
N ARG A 366 9.77 -1.11 29.90
CA ARG A 366 8.78 -1.66 28.96
C ARG A 366 7.88 -0.63 28.27
N SER A 367 7.62 -0.83 26.99
CA SER A 367 6.49 -0.25 26.26
C SER A 367 5.27 -1.14 26.41
N PHE A 368 4.09 -0.56 26.65
CA PHE A 368 2.85 -1.32 26.53
C PHE A 368 2.58 -1.55 25.04
N PRO A 369 2.24 -2.78 24.60
CA PRO A 369 1.78 -2.98 23.25
C PRO A 369 0.55 -2.10 23.04
N GLU A 370 0.54 -1.36 21.95
CA GLU A 370 -0.51 -0.39 21.69
C GLU A 370 -1.87 -1.09 21.57
N SER A 371 -2.92 -0.48 22.10
CA SER A 371 -4.29 -0.99 21.94
C SER A 371 -4.78 -0.88 20.49
N ARG A 372 -4.08 -0.14 19.63
CA ARG A 372 -4.40 0.16 18.22
C ARG A 372 -3.08 0.26 17.44
N SER A 373 -3.10 0.13 16.12
CA SER A 373 -1.86 0.17 15.34
C SER A 373 -1.07 1.48 15.57
N PRO A 374 0.26 1.39 15.79
CA PRO A 374 1.16 2.53 15.99
C PRO A 374 1.24 3.42 14.77
N LEU A 375 1.19 2.79 13.59
CA LEU A 375 1.08 3.44 12.30
C LEU A 375 -0.31 3.18 11.74
N THR A 376 -0.97 4.23 11.26
CA THR A 376 -2.26 4.12 10.59
C THR A 376 -2.30 5.09 9.42
N ILE A 377 -2.67 4.60 8.25
CA ILE A 377 -2.91 5.44 7.07
C ILE A 377 -4.40 5.32 6.73
N GLN A 378 -5.16 6.39 6.91
CA GLN A 378 -6.62 6.36 6.67
C GLN A 378 -6.94 6.40 5.17
N LYS A 379 -6.11 7.12 4.39
CA LYS A 379 -6.25 7.26 2.95
C LYS A 379 -4.86 7.35 2.32
N LEU A 380 -4.54 6.43 1.42
CA LEU A 380 -3.38 6.47 0.55
C LEU A 380 -3.88 6.52 -0.90
N GLU A 381 -3.41 7.51 -1.63
CA GLU A 381 -3.62 7.68 -3.06
C GLU A 381 -2.26 7.73 -3.74
N ILE A 382 -2.05 6.82 -4.69
CA ILE A 382 -0.90 6.78 -5.58
C ILE A 382 -1.48 7.01 -6.97
N GLY A 383 -1.22 8.17 -7.55
CA GLY A 383 -1.74 8.60 -8.85
C GLY A 383 -1.08 7.82 -9.98
N ARG A 384 0.10 8.26 -10.41
CA ARG A 384 0.82 7.62 -11.52
C ARG A 384 2.13 7.03 -11.03
N LEU A 385 2.26 5.71 -11.04
CA LEU A 385 3.54 5.05 -10.83
C LEU A 385 4.11 4.65 -12.20
N LEU A 386 5.11 5.37 -12.70
CA LEU A 386 5.85 5.02 -13.90
C LEU A 386 6.92 3.99 -13.54
N ILE A 387 6.84 2.80 -14.12
CA ILE A 387 7.88 1.77 -13.95
C ILE A 387 8.66 1.63 -15.26
N THR A 388 9.95 1.93 -15.21
CA THR A 388 10.87 1.67 -16.32
C THR A 388 11.59 0.36 -16.04
N MET A 389 11.46 -0.60 -16.96
CA MET A 389 12.13 -1.90 -16.86
C MET A 389 13.23 -2.03 -17.92
N GLU A 390 14.45 -2.33 -17.47
CA GLU A 390 15.61 -2.59 -18.33
C GLU A 390 16.09 -4.04 -18.12
N ASP A 391 16.27 -4.79 -19.21
CA ASP A 391 16.77 -6.18 -19.19
C ASP A 391 18.11 -6.27 -19.94
N GLU A 392 19.20 -6.45 -19.21
CA GLU A 392 20.56 -6.56 -19.78
C GLU A 392 20.93 -8.00 -20.19
N MET A 393 19.99 -8.95 -20.18
CA MET A 393 20.26 -10.32 -20.66
C MET A 393 20.39 -10.39 -22.19
N ILE A 394 21.64 -10.49 -22.66
CA ILE A 394 22.05 -10.48 -24.08
C ILE A 394 21.76 -11.79 -24.84
N SER A 395 21.22 -12.84 -24.23
CA SER A 395 21.19 -14.16 -24.90
C SER A 395 20.03 -15.07 -24.49
N ASP A 396 18.91 -14.95 -25.21
CA ASP A 396 17.89 -16.01 -25.32
C ASP A 396 17.57 -16.28 -26.80
N PRO A 397 17.60 -17.55 -27.27
CA PRO A 397 17.21 -17.94 -28.63
C PRO A 397 15.76 -17.58 -29.04
N GLN A 398 14.87 -17.21 -28.10
CA GLN A 398 13.50 -16.76 -28.40
C GLN A 398 13.36 -15.23 -28.58
N GLY A 399 14.46 -14.47 -28.48
CA GLY A 399 14.48 -13.02 -28.62
C GLY A 399 14.07 -12.26 -27.33
N PRO A 400 14.37 -10.95 -27.25
CA PRO A 400 14.00 -10.14 -26.09
C PRO A 400 12.48 -9.98 -25.97
N LEU A 401 11.97 -9.87 -24.73
CA LEU A 401 10.58 -9.48 -24.50
C LEU A 401 10.34 -8.10 -25.12
N PRO A 402 9.13 -7.83 -25.66
CA PRO A 402 8.80 -6.49 -26.10
C PRO A 402 8.95 -5.52 -24.90
N PRO A 403 9.69 -4.40 -25.06
CA PRO A 403 9.91 -3.47 -23.96
C PRO A 403 8.56 -2.89 -23.51
N LEU A 404 8.34 -2.86 -22.20
CA LEU A 404 7.20 -2.18 -21.59
C LEU A 404 7.61 -0.72 -21.39
N THR A 405 7.23 0.14 -22.32
CA THR A 405 7.73 1.52 -22.44
C THR A 405 7.00 2.50 -21.52
N MET A 406 5.73 2.26 -21.23
CA MET A 406 4.97 3.02 -20.24
C MET A 406 4.14 2.05 -19.43
N PHE A 407 4.50 1.80 -18.18
CA PHE A 407 3.67 1.06 -17.22
C PHE A 407 3.24 2.02 -16.11
N GLU A 408 1.94 2.33 -16.06
CA GLU A 408 1.32 3.23 -15.10
C GLU A 408 0.48 2.44 -14.11
N VAL A 409 0.77 2.55 -12.82
CA VAL A 409 -0.07 2.00 -11.75
C VAL A 409 -0.75 3.14 -10.99
N GLU A 410 -2.09 3.11 -10.95
CA GLU A 410 -2.92 3.99 -10.13
C GLU A 410 -3.55 3.16 -9.00
N VAL A 411 -3.32 3.56 -7.76
CA VAL A 411 -3.92 2.94 -6.58
C VAL A 411 -4.71 3.98 -5.81
N SER A 412 -6.01 3.75 -5.69
CA SER A 412 -6.92 4.66 -4.99
C SER A 412 -7.57 4.01 -3.78
N ASN A 413 -7.87 4.84 -2.78
CA ASN A 413 -8.58 4.46 -1.54
C ASN A 413 -7.90 3.33 -0.74
N LEU A 414 -6.57 3.27 -0.75
CA LEU A 414 -5.85 2.33 0.10
C LEU A 414 -5.85 2.84 1.55
N ALA A 415 -5.99 1.93 2.51
CA ALA A 415 -5.93 2.24 3.94
C ALA A 415 -5.17 1.16 4.68
N PHE A 416 -4.44 1.55 5.72
CA PHE A 416 -3.67 0.67 6.58
C PHE A 416 -4.04 0.89 8.05
N PRO A 417 -4.52 -0.14 8.78
CA PRO A 417 -4.90 -1.47 8.29
C PRO A 417 -6.11 -1.43 7.35
N SER A 418 -6.30 -2.49 6.54
CA SER A 418 -7.37 -2.60 5.53
C SER A 418 -8.78 -2.42 6.11
N SER A 419 -8.99 -2.71 7.39
CA SER A 419 -10.25 -2.53 8.11
C SER A 419 -10.73 -1.08 8.25
N LEU A 420 -9.86 -0.10 8.02
CA LEU A 420 -10.22 1.33 8.05
C LEU A 420 -10.73 1.86 6.72
N ARG A 421 -10.69 1.03 5.67
CA ARG A 421 -11.10 1.40 4.31
C ARG A 421 -12.60 1.66 4.27
N ARG A 422 -13.00 2.86 3.82
CA ARG A 422 -14.43 3.26 3.69
C ARG A 422 -14.99 3.12 2.28
N ASN A 423 -14.12 3.22 1.28
CA ASN A 423 -14.46 3.17 -0.14
C ASN A 423 -13.82 1.94 -0.76
N PRO A 424 -14.38 1.38 -1.86
CA PRO A 424 -13.72 0.31 -2.58
C PRO A 424 -12.34 0.78 -3.07
N MET A 425 -11.35 -0.10 -2.92
CA MET A 425 -10.01 0.13 -3.45
C MET A 425 -10.07 -0.15 -4.95
N ARG A 426 -9.46 0.71 -5.75
CA ARG A 426 -9.28 0.46 -7.19
C ARG A 426 -7.79 0.51 -7.51
N ILE A 427 -7.33 -0.52 -8.19
CA ILE A 427 -5.99 -0.63 -8.74
C ILE A 427 -6.16 -0.64 -10.26
N SER A 428 -5.65 0.39 -10.93
CA SER A 428 -5.63 0.48 -12.38
C SER A 428 -4.20 0.35 -12.87
N LEU A 429 -4.01 -0.41 -13.94
CA LEU A 429 -2.75 -0.69 -14.60
C LEU A 429 -2.92 -0.31 -16.05
N HIS A 430 -2.08 0.58 -16.56
CA HIS A 430 -2.07 0.94 -17.98
C HIS A 430 -0.69 0.72 -18.54
N GLY A 431 -0.63 0.27 -19.78
CA GLY A 431 0.60 -0.22 -20.37
C GLY A 431 0.68 -0.02 -21.88
N GLN A 432 1.88 0.17 -22.40
CA GLN A 432 2.18 0.07 -23.83
C GLN A 432 3.28 -0.97 -24.07
N TRP A 433 3.15 -1.72 -25.17
CA TRP A 433 4.12 -2.74 -25.58
C TRP A 433 4.89 -2.26 -26.80
N GLY A 434 6.23 -2.31 -26.74
CA GLY A 434 7.07 -1.91 -27.87
C GLY A 434 6.90 -0.44 -28.26
N ASP A 435 7.20 -0.15 -29.54
CA ASP A 435 7.11 1.20 -30.12
C ASP A 435 5.78 1.46 -30.85
N ASP A 436 4.87 0.49 -30.91
CA ASP A 436 3.58 0.64 -31.57
C ASP A 436 2.57 1.29 -30.62
N ALA A 437 2.12 2.50 -30.98
CA ALA A 437 1.20 3.31 -30.19
C ALA A 437 -0.18 2.68 -30.03
N GLU A 438 -0.55 1.72 -30.88
CA GLU A 438 -1.83 1.00 -30.79
C GLU A 438 -1.76 -0.26 -29.93
N SER A 439 -0.56 -0.77 -29.63
CA SER A 439 -0.40 -1.94 -28.79
C SER A 439 -0.25 -1.58 -27.31
N GLY A 440 -1.32 -1.79 -26.55
CA GLY A 440 -1.36 -1.44 -25.13
C GLY A 440 -2.38 -2.23 -24.33
N PHE A 441 -2.31 -2.10 -23.01
CA PHE A 441 -3.28 -2.68 -22.10
C PHE A 441 -3.82 -1.71 -21.07
N SER A 442 -5.00 -2.04 -20.59
CA SER A 442 -5.56 -1.52 -19.36
C SER A 442 -6.07 -2.69 -18.53
N LEU A 443 -5.79 -2.71 -17.24
CA LEU A 443 -6.32 -3.67 -16.28
C LEU A 443 -6.75 -2.90 -15.04
N SER A 444 -8.03 -2.91 -14.71
CA SER A 444 -8.59 -2.27 -13.52
C SER A 444 -9.23 -3.32 -12.63
N ALA A 445 -8.70 -3.48 -11.41
CA ALA A 445 -9.27 -4.32 -10.39
C ALA A 445 -9.91 -3.45 -9.29
N THR A 446 -11.15 -3.78 -8.93
CA THR A 446 -11.88 -3.19 -7.80
C THR A 446 -11.96 -4.20 -6.68
N PHE A 447 -11.75 -3.74 -5.45
CA PHE A 447 -11.79 -4.57 -4.25
C PHE A 447 -12.87 -4.05 -3.32
N SER A 448 -13.72 -4.97 -2.86
CA SER A 448 -14.82 -4.66 -1.95
C SER A 448 -14.32 -4.11 -0.60
N THR A 449 -15.21 -3.44 0.11
CA THR A 449 -14.97 -2.93 1.47
C THR A 449 -15.20 -3.98 2.56
N SER A 450 -15.51 -5.23 2.20
CA SER A 450 -15.77 -6.30 3.16
C SER A 450 -14.49 -6.72 3.91
N GLN A 451 -14.62 -7.28 5.12
CA GLN A 451 -13.47 -7.63 5.96
C GLN A 451 -12.53 -8.67 5.32
N SER A 452 -12.99 -9.44 4.33
CA SER A 452 -12.18 -10.39 3.56
C SER A 452 -11.45 -9.76 2.36
N GLY A 453 -11.74 -8.50 2.01
CA GLY A 453 -11.00 -7.75 0.98
C GLY A 453 -11.01 -8.38 -0.41
N GLY A 454 -12.04 -9.16 -0.74
CA GLY A 454 -12.15 -9.83 -2.04
C GLY A 454 -12.25 -8.83 -3.19
N VAL A 455 -11.67 -9.22 -4.33
CA VAL A 455 -11.87 -8.55 -5.63
C VAL A 455 -13.37 -8.56 -5.92
N SER A 456 -13.96 -7.41 -6.21
CA SER A 456 -15.37 -7.27 -6.61
C SER A 456 -15.53 -7.30 -8.13
N GLY A 457 -14.55 -6.80 -8.86
CA GLY A 457 -14.61 -6.77 -10.32
C GLY A 457 -13.26 -6.49 -10.95
N VAL A 458 -13.04 -7.07 -12.12
CA VAL A 458 -11.84 -6.92 -12.94
C VAL A 458 -12.26 -6.57 -14.36
N ASP A 459 -11.84 -5.39 -14.81
CA ASP A 459 -11.97 -4.95 -16.19
C ASP A 459 -10.60 -5.01 -16.83
N PHE A 460 -10.52 -5.52 -18.06
CA PHE A 460 -9.26 -5.52 -18.79
C PHE A 460 -9.47 -5.31 -20.28
N ALA A 461 -8.48 -4.71 -20.91
CA ALA A 461 -8.38 -4.53 -22.35
C ALA A 461 -6.93 -4.73 -22.77
N ILE A 462 -6.74 -5.40 -23.88
CA ILE A 462 -5.48 -5.65 -24.56
C ILE A 462 -5.74 -5.31 -26.02
N ASN A 463 -4.89 -4.50 -26.62
CA ASN A 463 -5.02 -4.09 -28.02
C ASN A 463 -3.81 -4.56 -28.80
N ARG A 464 -4.07 -5.20 -29.96
CA ARG A 464 -3.10 -5.59 -31.00
C ARG A 464 -1.78 -6.16 -30.47
N LEU A 465 -1.87 -7.12 -29.57
CA LEU A 465 -0.70 -7.76 -28.96
C LEU A 465 -0.17 -8.89 -29.84
N ASP A 466 1.12 -8.85 -30.17
CA ASP A 466 1.80 -9.86 -30.98
C ASP A 466 1.94 -11.19 -30.22
N LEU A 467 1.12 -12.18 -30.60
CA LEU A 467 1.03 -13.47 -29.94
C LEU A 467 2.38 -14.22 -29.97
N PRO A 468 3.05 -14.43 -31.12
CA PRO A 468 4.38 -15.05 -31.17
C PRO A 468 5.41 -14.51 -30.17
N ARG A 469 5.44 -13.20 -29.92
CA ARG A 469 6.37 -12.58 -28.94
C ARG A 469 6.10 -13.00 -27.49
N LEU A 470 4.89 -13.47 -27.21
CA LEU A 470 4.47 -13.96 -25.90
C LEU A 470 4.52 -15.48 -25.78
N ALA A 471 5.15 -16.18 -26.72
CA ALA A 471 5.30 -17.64 -26.66
C ALA A 471 5.83 -18.12 -25.30
N ARG A 472 6.67 -17.33 -24.63
CA ARG A 472 7.21 -17.63 -23.29
C ARG A 472 6.12 -17.77 -22.20
N PHE A 473 4.96 -17.14 -22.38
CA PHE A 473 3.85 -17.18 -21.42
C PHE A 473 2.84 -18.32 -21.69
N TYR A 474 2.77 -18.85 -22.92
CA TYR A 474 1.74 -19.83 -23.28
C TYR A 474 2.26 -21.12 -23.92
N ALA A 475 3.52 -21.21 -24.35
CA ALA A 475 4.03 -22.38 -25.08
C ALA A 475 3.94 -23.69 -24.27
N THR A 476 3.92 -23.59 -22.94
CA THR A 476 3.80 -24.74 -22.03
C THR A 476 2.36 -25.02 -21.62
N THR A 477 1.39 -24.17 -21.96
CA THR A 477 -0.01 -24.27 -21.54
C THR A 477 -0.94 -24.51 -22.72
N LEU A 478 -0.79 -23.81 -23.84
CA LEU A 478 -1.57 -24.02 -25.05
C LEU A 478 -1.12 -25.29 -25.79
N PRO A 479 -2.04 -26.17 -26.20
CA PRO A 479 -1.73 -27.37 -26.97
C PRO A 479 -1.52 -27.07 -28.47
N VAL A 480 -1.29 -25.81 -28.84
CA VAL A 480 -1.05 -25.35 -30.22
C VAL A 480 0.11 -24.38 -30.26
N GLY A 481 0.92 -24.44 -31.32
CA GLY A 481 1.90 -23.40 -31.61
C GLY A 481 1.22 -22.24 -32.34
N ILE A 482 1.62 -21.01 -32.06
CA ILE A 482 1.14 -19.82 -32.77
C ILE A 482 2.32 -19.29 -33.59
N ARG A 483 2.18 -19.30 -34.93
CA ARG A 483 3.21 -18.85 -35.87
C ARG A 483 3.10 -17.36 -36.16
N SER A 484 1.88 -16.86 -36.30
CA SER A 484 1.55 -15.45 -36.44
C SER A 484 0.20 -15.16 -35.79
N GLY A 485 -0.01 -13.91 -35.39
CA GLY A 485 -1.32 -13.42 -34.98
C GLY A 485 -1.23 -12.22 -34.04
N LEU A 486 -2.13 -11.26 -34.23
CA LEU A 486 -2.36 -10.16 -33.30
C LEU A 486 -3.63 -10.44 -32.50
N VAL A 487 -3.61 -10.24 -31.19
CA VAL A 487 -4.79 -10.37 -30.34
C VAL A 487 -5.22 -9.03 -29.77
N SER A 488 -6.50 -8.72 -29.92
CA SER A 488 -7.18 -7.73 -29.10
C SER A 488 -8.21 -8.44 -28.24
N MET A 489 -8.22 -8.15 -26.95
CA MET A 489 -9.09 -8.81 -25.99
C MET A 489 -9.65 -7.78 -25.02
N THR A 490 -10.96 -7.79 -24.82
CA THR A 490 -11.62 -6.95 -23.80
C THR A 490 -12.51 -7.81 -22.93
N GLY A 491 -12.50 -7.57 -21.63
CA GLY A 491 -13.32 -8.35 -20.72
C GLY A 491 -13.69 -7.60 -19.44
N SER A 492 -14.82 -7.97 -18.87
CA SER A 492 -15.25 -7.55 -17.54
C SER A 492 -15.73 -8.78 -16.79
N VAL A 493 -15.19 -8.99 -15.59
CA VAL A 493 -15.53 -10.10 -14.69
C VAL A 493 -15.90 -9.52 -13.34
N GLN A 494 -17.11 -9.79 -12.88
CA GLN A 494 -17.62 -9.42 -11.57
C GLN A 494 -17.62 -10.64 -10.63
N PHE A 495 -17.31 -10.39 -9.37
CA PHE A 495 -17.26 -11.40 -8.31
C PHE A 495 -18.26 -11.01 -7.23
N GLU A 496 -19.38 -11.75 -7.18
CA GLU A 496 -20.45 -11.55 -6.20
C GLU A 496 -20.75 -12.86 -5.48
N ASP A 497 -20.82 -12.80 -4.14
CA ASP A 497 -21.24 -13.90 -3.26
C ASP A 497 -20.54 -15.26 -3.51
N GLY A 498 -19.27 -15.25 -3.91
CA GLY A 498 -18.48 -16.46 -4.17
C GLY A 498 -18.69 -17.06 -5.56
N SER A 499 -19.42 -16.38 -6.44
CA SER A 499 -19.51 -16.67 -7.87
C SER A 499 -18.73 -15.65 -8.71
N ALA A 500 -18.20 -16.08 -9.85
CA ALA A 500 -17.62 -15.22 -10.87
C ALA A 500 -18.56 -15.21 -12.08
N SER A 501 -18.90 -14.01 -12.57
CA SER A 501 -19.68 -13.84 -13.80
C SER A 501 -19.04 -12.76 -14.67
N GLY A 502 -18.99 -12.97 -15.97
CA GLY A 502 -18.34 -12.01 -16.85
C GLY A 502 -18.44 -12.36 -18.32
N SER A 503 -17.95 -11.45 -19.15
CA SER A 503 -17.85 -11.65 -20.59
C SER A 503 -16.48 -11.21 -21.08
N LEU A 504 -15.93 -12.00 -22.01
CA LEU A 504 -14.68 -11.76 -22.71
C LEU A 504 -14.98 -11.67 -24.20
N SER A 505 -14.37 -10.73 -24.89
CA SER A 505 -14.42 -10.62 -26.35
C SER A 505 -13.01 -10.68 -26.88
N PHE A 506 -12.82 -11.47 -27.93
CA PHE A 506 -11.54 -11.69 -28.60
C PHE A 506 -11.64 -11.30 -30.07
N LEU A 507 -10.60 -10.64 -30.57
CA LEU A 507 -10.34 -10.36 -31.97
C LEU A 507 -8.92 -10.85 -32.27
N LEU A 508 -8.81 -11.81 -33.18
CA LEU A 508 -7.55 -12.36 -33.64
C LEU A 508 -7.38 -12.02 -35.12
N GLU A 509 -6.30 -11.32 -35.44
CA GLU A 509 -5.93 -10.91 -36.80
C GLU A 509 -4.70 -11.70 -37.24
N ASP A 510 -4.62 -12.05 -38.54
CA ASP A 510 -3.49 -12.76 -39.15
C ASP A 510 -3.05 -14.03 -38.39
N LEU A 511 -4.02 -14.77 -37.84
CA LEU A 511 -3.76 -15.95 -37.01
C LEU A 511 -3.32 -17.15 -37.85
N GLU A 512 -2.13 -17.69 -37.55
CA GLU A 512 -1.67 -18.98 -38.06
C GLU A 512 -1.27 -19.89 -36.91
N LEU A 513 -1.99 -21.00 -36.77
CA LEU A 513 -1.75 -22.03 -35.76
C LEU A 513 -0.96 -23.21 -36.35
N ALA A 514 -0.09 -23.78 -35.53
CA ALA A 514 0.63 -25.02 -35.81
C ALA A 514 0.12 -26.13 -34.87
N PRO A 515 -0.23 -27.32 -35.40
CA PRO A 515 -0.63 -28.44 -34.55
C PRO A 515 0.55 -28.90 -33.68
N SER A 516 0.28 -29.19 -32.41
CA SER A 516 1.25 -29.81 -31.51
C SER A 516 1.02 -31.32 -31.47
N SER A 517 2.05 -32.10 -31.76
CA SER A 517 2.01 -33.57 -31.69
C SER A 517 2.04 -34.13 -30.26
N SER A 518 2.09 -33.27 -29.25
CA SER A 518 2.33 -33.68 -27.86
C SER A 518 1.11 -33.58 -26.94
N ARG A 519 0.03 -32.88 -27.35
CA ARG A 519 -1.16 -32.63 -26.52
C ARG A 519 -2.43 -32.53 -27.35
N SER A 520 -3.53 -33.07 -26.83
CA SER A 520 -4.86 -32.96 -27.45
C SER A 520 -5.43 -31.55 -27.30
N LEU A 521 -6.06 -31.04 -28.36
CA LEU A 521 -6.80 -29.78 -28.36
C LEU A 521 -8.25 -30.04 -27.95
N PHE A 522 -8.78 -29.34 -26.95
CA PHE A 522 -10.15 -29.53 -26.43
C PHE A 522 -10.50 -30.98 -26.02
N GLY A 523 -9.51 -31.78 -25.64
CA GLY A 523 -9.69 -33.20 -25.33
C GLY A 523 -9.97 -34.09 -26.56
N LEU A 524 -9.80 -33.58 -27.78
CA LEU A 524 -10.03 -34.31 -29.03
C LEU A 524 -8.87 -35.27 -29.36
N SER A 525 -9.11 -36.24 -30.26
CA SER A 525 -8.03 -37.07 -30.80
C SER A 525 -7.03 -36.23 -31.61
N GLU A 526 -5.81 -36.73 -31.80
CA GLU A 526 -4.75 -36.04 -32.56
C GLU A 526 -5.23 -35.64 -33.97
N ALA A 527 -5.80 -36.59 -34.73
CA ALA A 527 -6.33 -36.33 -36.07
C ALA A 527 -7.49 -35.31 -36.09
N MET A 528 -8.33 -35.29 -35.05
CA MET A 528 -9.40 -34.28 -34.96
C MET A 528 -8.86 -32.92 -34.54
N SER A 529 -7.82 -32.90 -33.70
CA SER A 529 -7.13 -31.67 -33.29
C SER A 529 -6.47 -30.99 -34.50
N GLU A 530 -5.80 -31.77 -35.37
CA GLU A 530 -5.24 -31.27 -36.63
C GLU A 530 -6.33 -30.69 -37.54
N ARG A 531 -7.45 -31.39 -37.73
CA ARG A 531 -8.59 -30.90 -38.52
C ARG A 531 -9.18 -29.60 -37.97
N VAL A 532 -9.24 -29.45 -36.65
CA VAL A 532 -9.71 -28.23 -35.99
C VAL A 532 -8.73 -27.08 -36.26
N VAL A 533 -7.42 -27.32 -36.14
CA VAL A 533 -6.38 -26.33 -36.47
C VAL A 533 -6.48 -25.91 -37.94
N ASP A 534 -6.62 -26.86 -38.86
CA ASP A 534 -6.82 -26.59 -40.30
C ASP A 534 -8.08 -25.74 -40.55
N GLY A 535 -9.16 -26.05 -39.84
CA GLY A 535 -10.40 -25.27 -39.88
C GLY A 535 -10.20 -23.82 -39.42
N ILE A 536 -9.58 -23.62 -38.26
CA ILE A 536 -9.32 -22.29 -37.71
C ILE A 536 -8.41 -21.49 -38.65
N ASN A 537 -7.32 -22.08 -39.13
CA ASN A 537 -6.41 -21.44 -40.09
C ASN A 537 -7.13 -21.11 -41.41
N GLY A 538 -7.98 -22.03 -41.90
CA GLY A 538 -8.74 -21.84 -43.13
C GLY A 538 -9.74 -20.69 -43.05
N TYR A 539 -10.33 -20.47 -41.86
CA TYR A 539 -11.19 -19.33 -41.57
C TYR A 539 -10.39 -18.03 -41.42
N ALA A 540 -9.33 -18.06 -40.58
CA ALA A 540 -8.47 -16.91 -40.29
C ALA A 540 -7.76 -16.35 -41.54
N ALA A 541 -7.53 -17.18 -42.56
CA ALA A 541 -6.98 -16.76 -43.84
C ALA A 541 -7.92 -15.85 -44.67
N GLU A 542 -9.23 -15.84 -44.39
CA GLU A 542 -10.19 -15.01 -45.13
C GLU A 542 -10.69 -13.81 -44.31
N VAL A 543 -10.91 -13.98 -43.00
CA VAL A 543 -11.48 -12.96 -42.13
C VAL A 543 -10.85 -13.01 -40.73
N PRO A 544 -10.78 -11.87 -39.99
CA PRO A 544 -10.38 -11.86 -38.59
C PRO A 544 -11.30 -12.74 -37.75
N VAL A 545 -10.70 -13.52 -36.84
CA VAL A 545 -11.46 -14.40 -35.94
C VAL A 545 -11.98 -13.57 -34.77
N VAL A 546 -13.31 -13.48 -34.65
CA VAL A 546 -13.99 -12.76 -33.56
C VAL A 546 -14.89 -13.71 -32.80
N PHE A 547 -14.73 -13.80 -31.48
CA PHE A 547 -15.63 -14.58 -30.65
C PHE A 547 -15.75 -14.00 -29.23
N GLY A 548 -16.91 -14.25 -28.62
CA GLY A 548 -17.14 -13.98 -27.20
C GLY A 548 -17.05 -15.25 -26.38
N ALA A 549 -16.61 -15.13 -25.13
CA ALA A 549 -16.63 -16.21 -24.15
C ALA A 549 -17.25 -15.70 -22.83
N MET A 550 -18.06 -16.54 -22.21
CA MET A 550 -18.64 -16.25 -20.89
C MET A 550 -17.69 -16.74 -19.80
N VAL A 551 -17.57 -15.98 -18.71
CA VAL A 551 -16.87 -16.39 -17.49
C VAL A 551 -17.93 -16.77 -16.47
N GLU A 552 -17.92 -18.01 -15.99
CA GLU A 552 -18.90 -18.53 -15.04
C GLU A 552 -18.23 -19.53 -14.08
N GLY A 553 -18.74 -19.63 -12.84
CA GLY A 553 -18.26 -20.61 -11.86
C GLY A 553 -18.05 -20.00 -10.48
N ALA A 554 -17.32 -20.71 -9.62
CA ALA A 554 -16.95 -20.22 -8.31
C ALA A 554 -15.84 -19.15 -8.43
N SER A 555 -15.78 -18.19 -7.50
CA SER A 555 -14.80 -17.10 -7.56
C SER A 555 -13.33 -17.55 -7.44
N ASP A 556 -13.09 -18.73 -6.88
CA ASP A 556 -11.77 -19.35 -6.73
C ASP A 556 -11.33 -20.16 -7.95
N GLU A 557 -12.27 -20.72 -8.70
CA GLU A 557 -12.04 -21.48 -9.95
C GLU A 557 -13.02 -21.06 -11.06
N PRO A 558 -12.89 -19.84 -11.61
CA PRO A 558 -13.75 -19.40 -12.71
C PRO A 558 -13.45 -20.22 -13.98
N SER A 559 -14.50 -20.72 -14.62
CA SER A 559 -14.42 -21.38 -15.92
C SER A 559 -14.74 -20.39 -17.04
N ILE A 560 -14.05 -20.53 -18.18
CA ILE A 560 -14.27 -19.67 -19.35
C ILE A 560 -14.82 -20.56 -20.47
N ALA A 561 -15.99 -20.23 -21.01
CA ALA A 561 -16.64 -20.99 -22.07
C ALA A 561 -16.19 -20.53 -23.47
N TRP A 562 -14.91 -20.71 -23.80
CA TRP A 562 -14.31 -20.28 -25.09
C TRP A 562 -14.18 -21.40 -26.14
N GLU A 563 -14.35 -22.67 -25.73
CA GLU A 563 -14.12 -23.83 -26.59
C GLU A 563 -15.17 -23.96 -27.71
N ALA A 564 -16.46 -23.85 -27.36
CA ALA A 564 -17.56 -24.02 -28.31
C ALA A 564 -17.55 -22.96 -29.44
N PRO A 565 -17.34 -21.65 -29.18
CA PRO A 565 -17.18 -20.66 -30.24
C PRO A 565 -16.04 -20.98 -31.21
N LEU A 566 -14.87 -21.41 -30.70
CA LEU A 566 -13.73 -21.75 -31.56
C LEU A 566 -13.97 -23.02 -32.39
N LEU A 567 -14.67 -24.02 -31.86
CA LEU A 567 -15.05 -25.21 -32.61
C LEU A 567 -16.03 -24.88 -33.75
N GLU A 568 -16.96 -23.94 -33.53
CA GLU A 568 -17.85 -23.46 -34.58
C GLU A 568 -17.07 -22.71 -35.67
N ILE A 569 -16.11 -21.85 -35.29
CA ILE A 569 -15.20 -21.19 -36.25
C ILE A 569 -14.41 -22.22 -37.06
N ALA A 570 -13.86 -23.25 -36.41
CA ALA A 570 -13.16 -24.33 -37.07
C ALA A 570 -14.06 -25.06 -38.10
N ARG A 571 -15.30 -25.35 -37.71
CA ARG A 571 -16.31 -25.98 -38.58
C ARG A 571 -16.61 -25.11 -39.80
N GLN A 572 -16.79 -23.80 -39.61
CA GLN A 572 -17.01 -22.84 -40.70
C GLN A 572 -15.82 -22.79 -41.65
N GLY A 573 -14.60 -22.72 -41.13
CA GLY A 573 -13.39 -22.74 -41.94
C GLY A 573 -13.23 -24.03 -42.76
N LEU A 574 -13.55 -25.20 -42.17
CA LEU A 574 -13.57 -26.46 -42.91
C LEU A 574 -14.64 -26.48 -44.02
N MET A 575 -15.82 -25.92 -43.78
CA MET A 575 -16.85 -25.79 -44.82
C MET A 575 -16.41 -24.84 -45.93
N MET A 576 -15.73 -23.74 -45.60
CA MET A 576 -15.19 -22.78 -46.57
C MET A 576 -14.11 -23.43 -47.43
N ALA A 577 -13.18 -24.17 -46.80
CA ALA A 577 -12.17 -24.95 -47.51
C ALA A 577 -12.80 -26.03 -48.40
N GLY A 578 -13.80 -26.76 -47.91
CA GLY A 578 -14.53 -27.76 -48.68
C GLY A 578 -15.29 -27.17 -49.87
N LYS A 579 -15.98 -26.05 -49.70
CA LYS A 579 -16.65 -25.32 -50.79
C LYS A 579 -15.65 -24.84 -51.84
N ARG A 580 -14.49 -24.33 -51.42
CA ARG A 580 -13.41 -23.94 -52.33
C ARG A 580 -12.90 -25.11 -53.16
N GLU A 581 -12.61 -26.24 -52.53
CA GLU A 581 -12.11 -27.42 -53.24
C GLU A 581 -13.15 -28.03 -54.17
N LEU A 582 -14.42 -28.06 -53.75
CA LEU A 582 -15.52 -28.48 -54.62
C LEU A 582 -15.67 -27.55 -55.82
N ASN A 583 -15.65 -26.22 -55.60
CA ASN A 583 -15.72 -25.25 -56.69
C ASN A 583 -14.52 -25.38 -57.64
N ARG A 584 -13.31 -25.58 -57.12
CA ARG A 584 -12.12 -25.85 -57.93
C ARG A 584 -12.31 -27.09 -58.79
N THR A 585 -12.80 -28.16 -58.19
CA THR A 585 -13.08 -29.43 -58.88
C THR A 585 -14.16 -29.25 -59.95
N ILE A 586 -15.22 -28.49 -59.66
CA ILE A 586 -16.30 -28.16 -60.62
C ILE A 586 -15.73 -27.38 -61.80
N ILE A 587 -14.88 -26.38 -61.57
CA ILE A 587 -14.23 -25.60 -62.62
C ILE A 587 -13.31 -26.51 -63.46
N GLU A 588 -12.47 -27.33 -62.83
CA GLU A 588 -11.57 -28.27 -63.53
C GLU A 588 -12.35 -29.31 -64.37
N LEU A 589 -13.48 -29.79 -63.86
CA LEU A 589 -14.39 -30.67 -64.60
C LEU A 589 -15.05 -29.94 -65.76
N GLY A 590 -15.51 -28.70 -65.55
CA GLY A 590 -16.06 -27.83 -66.59
C GLY A 590 -15.05 -27.61 -67.72
N ASP A 591 -13.83 -27.20 -67.38
CA ASP A 591 -12.73 -27.00 -68.33
C ASP A 591 -12.40 -28.28 -69.12
N ARG A 592 -12.46 -29.45 -68.46
CA ARG A 592 -12.28 -30.75 -69.13
C ARG A 592 -13.43 -31.10 -70.07
N ILE A 593 -14.68 -30.82 -69.69
CA ILE A 593 -15.86 -31.05 -70.54
C ILE A 593 -15.80 -30.13 -71.76
N ASP A 594 -15.44 -28.86 -71.56
CA ASP A 594 -15.26 -27.89 -72.64
C ASP A 594 -14.10 -28.31 -73.57
N GLY A 595 -13.01 -28.83 -73.01
CA GLY A 595 -11.90 -29.42 -73.77
C GLY A 595 -12.27 -30.68 -74.58
N LEU A 596 -13.34 -31.38 -74.23
CA LEU A 596 -13.89 -32.54 -74.96
C LEU A 596 -14.95 -32.15 -76.00
N GLY A 597 -15.23 -30.85 -76.19
CA GLY A 597 -16.19 -30.32 -77.15
C GLY A 597 -17.35 -29.53 -76.54
N GLY A 598 -17.51 -29.55 -75.21
CA GLY A 598 -18.59 -28.86 -74.50
C GLY A 598 -19.99 -29.41 -74.80
N VAL A 599 -20.97 -29.04 -73.98
CA VAL A 599 -22.40 -29.32 -74.26
C VAL A 599 -22.91 -28.50 -75.46
N SER A 600 -22.19 -27.43 -75.81
CA SER A 600 -22.47 -26.51 -76.91
C SER A 600 -22.21 -27.09 -78.31
N SER A 601 -21.47 -28.19 -78.45
CA SER A 601 -21.29 -28.88 -79.74
C SER A 601 -22.34 -29.96 -80.03
N VAL A 602 -23.26 -30.23 -79.09
CA VAL A 602 -24.39 -31.14 -79.33
C VAL A 602 -25.50 -30.31 -80.02
N PRO A 603 -25.91 -30.63 -81.26
CA PRO A 603 -26.97 -29.87 -81.94
C PRO A 603 -28.31 -30.08 -81.23
N ILE A 604 -28.66 -29.18 -80.32
CA ILE A 604 -29.96 -29.16 -79.66
C ILE A 604 -31.00 -28.70 -80.70
N ASN A 605 -31.94 -29.57 -81.03
CA ASN A 605 -33.04 -29.27 -81.95
C ASN A 605 -33.85 -28.06 -81.42
N SER A 606 -34.15 -27.07 -82.26
CA SER A 606 -34.95 -25.87 -81.93
C SER A 606 -36.29 -26.12 -81.22
N ARG A 607 -36.83 -27.34 -81.25
CA ARG A 607 -38.03 -27.74 -80.48
C ARG A 607 -37.76 -28.08 -79.01
N PHE A 608 -36.50 -28.20 -78.60
CA PHE A 608 -36.13 -28.64 -77.26
C PHE A 608 -36.32 -27.52 -76.22
N GLN A 609 -36.02 -26.26 -76.54
CA GLN A 609 -36.25 -25.12 -75.64
C GLN A 609 -37.72 -24.98 -75.19
N PRO A 610 -38.72 -24.96 -76.09
CA PRO A 610 -40.11 -24.89 -75.66
C PRO A 610 -40.55 -26.17 -74.93
N LEU A 611 -39.99 -27.33 -75.25
CA LEU A 611 -40.27 -28.58 -74.55
C LEU A 611 -39.68 -28.57 -73.13
N GLN A 612 -38.46 -28.05 -72.96
CA GLN A 612 -37.80 -27.88 -71.67
C GLN A 612 -38.58 -26.92 -70.79
N GLN A 613 -38.98 -25.76 -71.31
CA GLN A 613 -39.84 -24.82 -70.59
C GLN A 613 -41.20 -25.42 -70.21
N ALA A 614 -41.83 -26.18 -71.12
CA ALA A 614 -43.06 -26.91 -70.83
C ALA A 614 -42.87 -28.02 -69.78
N THR A 615 -41.70 -28.68 -69.78
CA THR A 615 -41.37 -29.74 -68.84
C THR A 615 -40.99 -29.18 -67.47
N GLU A 616 -40.27 -28.06 -67.42
CA GLU A 616 -39.93 -27.35 -66.17
C GLU A 616 -41.17 -26.73 -65.52
N SER A 617 -42.09 -26.18 -66.31
CA SER A 617 -43.39 -25.70 -65.80
C SER A 617 -44.27 -26.86 -65.34
N ALA A 618 -44.36 -27.96 -66.09
CA ALA A 618 -45.08 -29.16 -65.65
C ALA A 618 -44.43 -29.84 -64.43
N ALA A 619 -43.09 -29.82 -64.33
CA ALA A 619 -42.34 -30.33 -63.18
C ALA A 619 -42.54 -29.43 -61.96
N ARG A 620 -42.54 -28.09 -62.12
CA ARG A 620 -42.91 -27.15 -61.04
C ARG A 620 -44.33 -27.41 -60.57
N GLU A 621 -45.28 -27.58 -61.48
CA GLU A 621 -46.68 -27.85 -61.14
C GLU A 621 -46.85 -29.23 -60.45
N LEU A 622 -46.06 -30.23 -60.84
CA LEU A 622 -46.01 -31.55 -60.18
C LEU A 622 -45.30 -31.51 -58.82
N ILE A 623 -44.24 -30.73 -58.67
CA ILE A 623 -43.51 -30.54 -57.41
C ILE A 623 -44.37 -29.73 -56.43
N GLU A 624 -45.10 -28.71 -56.89
CA GLU A 624 -46.08 -27.99 -56.09
C GLU A 624 -47.26 -28.89 -55.68
N ARG A 625 -47.68 -29.82 -56.54
CA ARG A 625 -48.73 -30.82 -56.21
C ARG A 625 -48.24 -31.97 -55.33
N ALA A 626 -46.97 -32.37 -55.41
CA ALA A 626 -46.38 -33.45 -54.61
C ALA A 626 -45.69 -32.96 -53.33
N GLY A 627 -45.41 -31.67 -53.22
CA GLY A 627 -44.51 -31.05 -52.23
C GLY A 627 -45.19 -30.47 -51.01
N GLY A 628 -46.33 -31.02 -50.58
CA GLY A 628 -46.88 -30.79 -49.24
C GLY A 628 -46.16 -31.59 -48.13
N GLY A 629 -44.86 -31.86 -48.23
CA GLY A 629 -44.18 -32.49 -47.09
C GLY A 629 -42.72 -32.94 -47.17
N LEU A 630 -42.07 -33.12 -48.34
CA LEU A 630 -40.81 -33.92 -48.35
C LEU A 630 -39.61 -33.48 -49.21
N LEU A 631 -39.62 -32.35 -49.92
CA LEU A 631 -38.49 -31.98 -50.81
C LEU A 631 -38.08 -30.49 -50.80
N GLN A 632 -38.08 -29.83 -49.64
CA GLN A 632 -37.65 -28.41 -49.55
C GLN A 632 -36.12 -28.18 -49.47
N ASN A 633 -35.29 -29.22 -49.51
CA ASN A 633 -33.85 -29.10 -49.20
C ASN A 633 -32.87 -29.48 -50.34
N LEU A 634 -33.23 -29.32 -51.62
CA LEU A 634 -32.25 -29.42 -52.71
C LEU A 634 -31.96 -28.05 -53.31
N PRO A 635 -30.67 -27.61 -53.37
CA PRO A 635 -30.32 -26.33 -53.96
C PRO A 635 -30.43 -26.43 -55.48
N VAL A 636 -31.35 -25.67 -56.07
CA VAL A 636 -31.34 -25.35 -57.50
C VAL A 636 -30.40 -24.15 -57.66
N SER A 637 -29.33 -24.34 -58.43
CA SER A 637 -28.39 -23.28 -58.80
C SER A 637 -29.05 -22.37 -59.85
N ASP A 638 -29.47 -21.18 -59.44
CA ASP A 638 -29.75 -20.09 -60.35
C ASP A 638 -28.66 -19.01 -60.23
N ASP A 639 -28.25 -18.52 -61.40
CA ASP A 639 -27.40 -17.37 -61.72
C ASP A 639 -25.87 -17.46 -61.65
N ALA A 640 -25.31 -17.85 -62.80
CA ALA A 640 -24.11 -17.24 -63.34
C ALA A 640 -24.49 -16.21 -64.42
N THR A 641 -24.78 -14.96 -64.04
CA THR A 641 -24.41 -13.73 -64.79
C THR A 641 -24.82 -12.47 -64.03
N ASP A 642 -23.90 -11.50 -64.02
CA ASP A 642 -24.01 -10.07 -63.67
C ASP A 642 -23.85 -9.56 -62.21
N LYS A 643 -22.77 -8.78 -62.04
CA LYS A 643 -22.54 -7.71 -61.06
C LYS A 643 -22.86 -6.35 -61.73
N PRO A 644 -22.90 -5.20 -61.01
CA PRO A 644 -23.27 -4.96 -59.61
C PRO A 644 -24.23 -3.74 -59.44
N ALA A 645 -24.88 -3.61 -58.27
CA ALA A 645 -24.93 -2.38 -57.45
C ALA A 645 -26.16 -2.29 -56.51
N ASN A 646 -25.85 -2.26 -55.21
CA ASN A 646 -26.45 -1.51 -54.11
C ASN A 646 -27.99 -1.40 -53.95
N GLY A 647 -28.44 -1.97 -52.83
CA GLY A 647 -29.25 -1.23 -51.85
C GLY A 647 -30.49 -1.97 -51.36
N MET A 648 -30.38 -2.71 -50.24
CA MET A 648 -31.47 -2.98 -49.29
C MET A 648 -30.90 -3.63 -48.03
N GLN A 649 -30.85 -2.91 -46.90
CA GLN A 649 -31.77 -3.02 -45.76
C GLN A 649 -31.78 -4.41 -45.08
N THR A 650 -30.99 -4.49 -44.02
CA THR A 650 -30.67 -5.64 -43.15
C THR A 650 -31.64 -5.86 -41.99
N ASP A 651 -32.87 -5.32 -42.02
CA ASP A 651 -33.73 -5.30 -40.82
C ASP A 651 -34.83 -6.38 -40.78
N ALA A 652 -34.98 -7.24 -41.79
CA ALA A 652 -36.08 -8.21 -41.84
C ALA A 652 -35.71 -9.65 -41.41
N LEU A 653 -34.43 -9.98 -41.24
CA LEU A 653 -33.96 -11.35 -40.96
C LEU A 653 -33.74 -11.65 -39.46
N VAL A 654 -33.65 -10.63 -38.60
CA VAL A 654 -33.37 -10.81 -37.17
C VAL A 654 -34.62 -11.28 -36.40
N ASP A 655 -35.82 -11.00 -36.90
CA ASP A 655 -37.09 -11.25 -36.19
C ASP A 655 -37.68 -12.67 -36.38
N GLN A 656 -37.14 -13.48 -37.31
CA GLN A 656 -37.69 -14.80 -37.64
C GLN A 656 -36.88 -16.00 -37.11
N LEU A 657 -35.64 -15.79 -36.68
CA LEU A 657 -34.77 -16.86 -36.16
C LEU A 657 -35.25 -17.52 -34.85
N PRO A 658 -35.88 -16.81 -33.89
CA PRO A 658 -36.33 -17.44 -32.64
C PRO A 658 -37.52 -18.40 -32.83
N ARG A 659 -38.35 -18.18 -33.85
CA ARG A 659 -39.54 -19.02 -34.11
C ARG A 659 -39.18 -20.35 -34.77
N LEU A 660 -38.22 -20.34 -35.69
CA LEU A 660 -37.74 -21.54 -36.37
C LEU A 660 -37.00 -22.51 -35.43
N LEU A 661 -36.37 -21.99 -34.37
CA LEU A 661 -35.65 -22.82 -33.40
C LEU A 661 -36.58 -23.56 -32.43
N ASN A 662 -37.72 -22.98 -32.06
CA ASN A 662 -38.72 -23.63 -31.21
C ASN A 662 -39.50 -24.73 -31.95
N ASP A 663 -39.84 -24.52 -33.23
CA ASP A 663 -40.54 -25.53 -34.03
C ASP A 663 -39.69 -26.78 -34.33
N LEU A 664 -38.35 -26.63 -34.33
CA LEU A 664 -37.40 -27.74 -34.51
C LEU A 664 -37.17 -28.59 -33.24
N LEU A 665 -37.36 -28.01 -32.05
CA LEU A 665 -37.19 -28.71 -30.77
C LEU A 665 -38.43 -29.52 -30.36
N ASP A 666 -39.63 -29.10 -30.77
CA ASP A 666 -40.87 -29.83 -30.50
C ASP A 666 -41.09 -31.05 -31.41
N SER A 667 -40.40 -31.13 -32.57
CA SER A 667 -40.58 -32.25 -33.51
C SER A 667 -39.80 -33.53 -33.15
N SER A 668 -38.87 -33.49 -32.18
CA SER A 668 -38.11 -34.68 -31.76
C SER A 668 -38.70 -35.42 -30.56
N ALA A 669 -39.80 -34.94 -29.98
CA ALA A 669 -40.40 -35.50 -28.77
C ALA A 669 -41.54 -36.52 -29.01
N ASN A 670 -41.91 -36.83 -30.26
CA ASN A 670 -43.14 -37.57 -30.55
C ASN A 670 -42.96 -38.80 -31.47
N ASN A 671 -41.92 -39.60 -31.24
CA ASN A 671 -41.81 -40.94 -31.83
C ASN A 671 -41.16 -41.93 -30.87
N GLY A 672 -41.99 -42.70 -30.17
CA GLY A 672 -41.53 -43.86 -29.41
C GLY A 672 -42.53 -44.36 -28.39
N ASP A 673 -43.67 -44.90 -28.82
CA ASP A 673 -44.51 -45.74 -27.96
C ASP A 673 -45.21 -46.83 -28.79
N THR A 674 -44.62 -48.03 -28.82
CA THR A 674 -45.38 -49.29 -28.88
C THR A 674 -44.63 -50.41 -28.15
N GLU A 675 -45.35 -50.97 -27.17
CA GLU A 675 -45.26 -52.32 -26.58
C GLU A 675 -44.26 -52.61 -25.44
N GLY A 676 -44.82 -52.74 -24.22
CA GLY A 676 -45.02 -54.07 -23.64
C GLY A 676 -44.09 -54.53 -22.51
N GLY A 677 -44.49 -54.22 -21.26
CA GLY A 677 -44.53 -55.11 -20.08
C GLY A 677 -43.27 -55.88 -19.63
N ALA A 678 -42.81 -55.61 -18.40
CA ALA A 678 -42.78 -56.59 -17.30
C ALA A 678 -42.11 -56.02 -16.03
N SER A 679 -42.62 -56.51 -14.90
CA SER A 679 -42.21 -56.33 -13.51
C SER A 679 -40.73 -56.57 -13.18
N GLY A 680 -40.25 -55.90 -12.12
CA GLY A 680 -39.13 -56.41 -11.30
C GLY A 680 -38.46 -55.36 -10.43
N SER A 681 -38.62 -55.50 -9.11
CA SER A 681 -37.69 -55.10 -8.02
C SER A 681 -36.21 -55.17 -8.43
N ASP A 682 -35.33 -54.24 -8.04
CA ASP A 682 -34.83 -53.94 -6.68
C ASP A 682 -34.07 -52.60 -6.67
#